data_AF-A0AAU5KLF9-F1
#
_entry.id   AF-A0AAU5KLF9-F1
#
_cell.length_a   1.000
_cell.length_b   1.000
_cell.length_c   1.000
_cell.angle_alpha   90.00
_cell.angle_beta   90.00
_cell.angle_gamma   90.00
#
_symmetry.space_group_name_H-M   'P 1'
#
loop_
_entity.id
_entity.type
_entity.pdbx_description
1 polymer ?
#
loop_
_entity_poly.entity_id
_entity_poly.type
_entity_poly.pdbx_seq_one_letter_code
_entity_poly.pdbx_strand_id
1 'polypeptide(L)'
;MDQSVPTPAIPATQLPLSVNQEAMWVTWQLAPARWEHTVSLALVVDGELELPRLRRAVAQLMRRHPELRSRVARGAEGMMCLDWSGTTEETVPVTVREVDTTRTAALAAARVPFDLAAGPLSRVELLTGPDWTVLLIAVHHITVDGTSVTVLLDELRRAYAGEQLAPPDDLTPLIEHARRSRAAADGASGEPLRSYWREALAELSAPRLLPDATDPADAADAMDAADGAADGAEEASKWPVPVEPELAERVRELAVELGVSTFTVLLGAFFVTLHHHTGSADLIVSTPYHGRPDAELKGRVGYFVNTLPLRQRIRPEDSYADLLRELRATIRAGLRHGALPLPAILRSANLLGPARREQNRQVVFRHWNTLAEDGFDVSAFELVGDGTRCSVSMLDPTTVTNFRLTVLMTEGSGGLRMHWMNSDGSVDRTTTDTLARDYLTVIADLVAAPNRTLAEALALLPAVSHTGVAPALAAPADPEQLATVTVAAATIAEVGAIWTEVLRVPDLLPADSFFELGGHSLIAATLLARINERLGVEISIRDLFSHPRLVDIAGLVDRQRGAAPLVTVVEPTQGEDESGSEGEEWGEVFPAAGFQEGIWLAQRLDPKHARYHIPLTWRVDGELDPERLRAALALLVTRHEILRTRFVDHDGRLFQEVGPAWEPEVEEVESSTTTAAEQRKWLRGWCDGAADRFDAAAGRLLAAGLFTLPSGERLLALCVHHLVLDGESVPLLLRELTSCYQQVGEDRAQPAEPVQRRQYRELVRAQQVGAGRVQATADLVYWADQLAGAPSTLGLNGAATLAPGSTALPLASDLAQRLLPVQQQWRASQFMVKATALAAALHRWSGQHDLTFGVPVANRAGGAFDEVLGPCLNTVVLRSRCTPGTTLAELLRATRESAIEAFEHQSAPFDEVVRRLRPARSAGRTPYVDCMLNNVSIADWSGTLGAARLTSLDHDLQDETTNKFGLTVTFNAREEGRLLGTLAYRSGILAAGAAGQLAAEVAGLLNHFQQLADQPVLSLDPTANTGPSRSTGPTGSTDPTGNSGPTKTTETS
;
A
#
# COMPACT_ATOMS: atom_id res chain seq x y z
N MET A 1 13.37 -24.64 -41.19
CA MET A 1 13.19 -23.22 -41.52
C MET A 1 12.74 -22.56 -40.24
N ASP A 2 13.70 -21.99 -39.53
CA ASP A 2 13.49 -21.37 -38.23
C ASP A 2 13.00 -19.94 -38.49
N GLN A 3 11.70 -19.72 -38.39
CA GLN A 3 11.13 -18.37 -38.52
C GLN A 3 11.16 -17.72 -37.14
N SER A 4 12.31 -17.17 -36.77
CA SER A 4 12.41 -16.23 -35.65
C SER A 4 11.61 -14.99 -36.00
N VAL A 5 10.44 -14.82 -35.37
CA VAL A 5 9.70 -13.55 -35.38
C VAL A 5 10.68 -12.45 -34.93
N PRO A 6 10.84 -11.34 -35.67
CA PRO A 6 11.73 -10.26 -35.25
C PRO A 6 11.24 -9.70 -33.91
N THR A 7 12.06 -9.81 -32.87
CA THR A 7 11.77 -9.18 -31.59
C THR A 7 11.63 -7.67 -31.81
N PRO A 8 10.54 -7.03 -31.35
CA PRO A 8 10.37 -5.60 -31.57
C PRO A 8 11.51 -4.80 -30.93
N ALA A 9 11.87 -3.70 -31.58
CA ALA A 9 12.97 -2.85 -31.15
C ALA A 9 12.62 -2.14 -29.84
N ILE A 10 13.39 -2.42 -28.78
CA ILE A 10 13.31 -1.68 -27.51
C ILE A 10 13.93 -0.28 -27.75
N PRO A 11 13.26 0.81 -27.36
CA PRO A 11 13.83 2.15 -27.46
C PRO A 11 15.18 2.25 -26.74
N ALA A 12 16.13 3.00 -27.30
CA ALA A 12 17.47 3.18 -26.70
C ALA A 12 17.45 3.87 -25.33
N THR A 13 16.30 4.40 -24.91
CA THR A 13 16.10 5.04 -23.60
C THR A 13 15.35 4.17 -22.59
N GLN A 14 15.15 2.89 -22.89
CA GLN A 14 14.39 1.96 -22.06
C GLN A 14 15.17 0.68 -21.80
N LEU A 15 15.14 0.21 -20.55
CA LEU A 15 15.68 -1.07 -20.13
C LEU A 15 14.59 -1.89 -19.43
N PRO A 16 14.13 -3.03 -20.00
CA PRO A 16 13.12 -3.88 -19.36
C PRO A 16 13.58 -4.36 -17.98
N LEU A 17 12.65 -4.44 -17.04
CA LEU A 17 12.94 -4.96 -15.71
C LEU A 17 13.14 -6.48 -15.75
N SER A 18 14.15 -6.97 -15.01
CA SER A 18 14.26 -8.37 -14.63
C SER A 18 13.18 -8.75 -13.60
N VAL A 19 12.96 -10.05 -13.38
CA VAL A 19 11.95 -10.54 -12.43
C VAL A 19 12.20 -10.06 -11.00
N ASN A 20 13.47 -9.95 -10.59
CA ASN A 20 13.81 -9.41 -9.28
C ASN A 20 13.57 -7.90 -9.18
N GLN A 21 13.79 -7.15 -10.27
CA GLN A 21 13.47 -5.72 -10.31
C GLN A 21 11.96 -5.46 -10.30
N GLU A 22 11.17 -6.30 -10.98
CA GLU A 22 9.71 -6.26 -10.89
C GLU A 22 9.21 -6.57 -9.48
N ALA A 23 9.80 -7.56 -8.80
CA ALA A 23 9.47 -7.84 -7.42
C ALA A 23 9.75 -6.63 -6.49
N MET A 24 10.83 -5.88 -6.74
CA MET A 24 11.11 -4.63 -6.02
C MET A 24 10.09 -3.54 -6.36
N TRP A 25 9.70 -3.40 -7.63
CA TRP A 25 8.64 -2.48 -8.05
C TRP A 25 7.30 -2.80 -7.38
N VAL A 26 6.88 -4.07 -7.36
CA VAL A 26 5.65 -4.51 -6.68
C VAL A 26 5.74 -4.24 -5.18
N THR A 27 6.88 -4.54 -4.55
CA THR A 27 7.09 -4.26 -3.11
C THR A 27 6.95 -2.76 -2.82
N TRP A 28 7.51 -1.91 -3.68
CA TRP A 28 7.36 -0.46 -3.58
C TRP A 28 5.90 -0.01 -3.76
N GLN A 29 5.15 -0.56 -4.72
CA GLN A 29 3.73 -0.22 -4.91
C GLN A 29 2.87 -0.53 -3.68
N LEU A 30 3.20 -1.58 -2.94
CA LEU A 30 2.50 -1.98 -1.72
C LEU A 30 2.81 -1.05 -0.53
N ALA A 31 3.98 -0.43 -0.51
CA ALA A 31 4.44 0.42 0.60
C ALA A 31 5.40 1.52 0.12
N PRO A 32 4.93 2.52 -0.65
CA PRO A 32 5.80 3.51 -1.29
C PRO A 32 6.50 4.45 -0.29
N ALA A 33 5.98 4.53 0.93
CA ALA A 33 6.58 5.28 2.04
C ALA A 33 7.79 4.57 2.68
N ARG A 34 8.10 3.32 2.29
CA ARG A 34 9.25 2.60 2.80
C ARG A 34 10.48 2.90 1.96
N TRP A 35 11.61 3.15 2.62
CA TRP A 35 12.91 3.38 1.99
C TRP A 35 13.71 2.08 1.82
N GLU A 36 13.07 0.93 2.08
CA GLU A 36 13.58 -0.40 1.79
C GLU A 36 14.10 -0.45 0.35
N HIS A 37 15.21 -1.14 0.11
CA HIS A 37 15.90 -1.14 -1.19
C HIS A 37 16.55 0.21 -1.59
N THR A 38 16.82 1.10 -0.64
CA THR A 38 17.75 2.21 -0.88
C THR A 38 19.18 1.80 -0.54
N VAL A 39 20.10 2.02 -1.47
CA VAL A 39 21.55 1.91 -1.25
C VAL A 39 22.07 3.30 -0.91
N SER A 40 22.50 3.47 0.34
CA SER A 40 23.00 4.74 0.87
C SER A 40 24.50 4.65 1.12
N LEU A 41 25.26 5.49 0.43
CA LEU A 41 26.71 5.63 0.60
C LEU A 41 26.95 6.97 1.29
N ALA A 42 27.20 6.91 2.60
CA ALA A 42 27.53 8.07 3.39
C ALA A 42 29.05 8.17 3.50
N LEU A 43 29.64 9.10 2.77
CA LEU A 43 31.09 9.22 2.64
C LEU A 43 31.58 10.44 3.42
N VAL A 44 32.31 10.20 4.50
CA VAL A 44 33.07 11.21 5.24
C VAL A 44 34.05 11.87 4.29
N VAL A 45 34.06 13.19 4.26
CA VAL A 45 35.05 13.95 3.51
C VAL A 45 35.94 14.70 4.49
N ASP A 46 37.23 14.38 4.45
CA ASP A 46 38.28 15.07 5.22
C ASP A 46 39.24 15.78 4.25
N GLY A 47 39.36 17.10 4.39
CA GLY A 47 40.15 17.95 3.49
C GLY A 47 39.29 18.81 2.56
N GLU A 48 39.93 19.40 1.55
CA GLU A 48 39.27 20.36 0.65
C GLU A 48 38.62 19.65 -0.55
N LEU A 49 37.29 19.75 -0.66
CA LEU A 49 36.48 19.20 -1.75
C LEU A 49 36.04 20.30 -2.72
N GLU A 50 36.43 20.19 -3.98
CA GLU A 50 36.04 21.14 -5.04
C GLU A 50 34.64 20.80 -5.58
N LEU A 51 33.62 21.48 -5.06
CA LEU A 51 32.22 21.30 -5.49
C LEU A 51 32.00 21.38 -7.02
N PRO A 52 32.64 22.29 -7.78
CA PRO A 52 32.50 22.30 -9.24
C PRO A 52 33.05 21.04 -9.92
N ARG A 53 34.12 20.43 -9.39
CA ARG A 53 34.65 19.15 -9.89
C ARG A 53 33.69 18.01 -9.57
N LEU A 54 33.20 17.96 -8.34
CA LEU A 54 32.22 16.96 -7.93
C LEU A 54 30.97 17.00 -8.83
N ARG A 55 30.41 18.18 -9.07
CA ARG A 55 29.26 18.36 -9.99
C ARG A 55 29.54 17.84 -11.38
N ARG A 56 30.72 18.13 -11.94
CA ARG A 56 31.14 17.60 -13.26
C ARG A 56 31.30 16.08 -13.24
N ALA A 57 31.92 15.53 -12.21
CA ALA A 57 32.13 14.09 -12.06
C ALA A 57 30.79 13.34 -11.97
N VAL A 58 29.85 13.85 -11.17
CA VAL A 58 28.49 13.29 -11.05
C VAL A 58 27.74 13.39 -12.37
N ALA A 59 27.80 14.51 -13.08
CA ALA A 59 27.18 14.64 -14.40
C ALA A 59 27.78 13.64 -15.42
N GLN A 60 29.09 13.37 -15.36
CA GLN A 60 29.69 12.33 -16.21
C GLN A 60 29.17 10.92 -15.87
N LEU A 61 29.00 10.60 -14.58
CA LEU A 61 28.38 9.34 -14.15
C LEU A 61 26.94 9.21 -14.65
N MET A 62 26.12 10.26 -14.51
CA MET A 62 24.71 10.24 -14.97
C MET A 62 24.57 10.18 -16.50
N ARG A 63 25.58 10.66 -17.23
CA ARG A 63 25.68 10.50 -18.67
C ARG A 63 26.03 9.06 -19.04
N ARG A 64 27.00 8.47 -18.35
CA ARG A 64 27.51 7.11 -18.62
C ARG A 64 26.51 6.02 -18.21
N HIS A 65 25.81 6.22 -17.10
CA HIS A 65 24.85 5.28 -16.50
C HIS A 65 23.45 5.89 -16.42
N PRO A 66 22.73 5.98 -17.56
CA PRO A 66 21.44 6.65 -17.62
C PRO A 66 20.34 6.00 -16.77
N GLU A 67 20.48 4.73 -16.39
CA GLU A 67 19.59 4.04 -15.46
C GLU A 67 19.50 4.73 -14.10
N LEU A 68 20.54 5.44 -13.65
CA LEU A 68 20.54 6.16 -12.38
C LEU A 68 19.56 7.35 -12.34
N ARG A 69 19.23 7.89 -13.51
CA ARG A 69 18.31 9.04 -13.70
C ARG A 69 16.98 8.62 -14.34
N SER A 70 16.67 7.33 -14.28
CA SER A 70 15.44 6.77 -14.83
C SER A 70 14.26 6.88 -13.87
N ARG A 71 13.08 6.55 -14.38
CA ARG A 71 11.86 6.20 -13.64
C ARG A 71 11.42 4.80 -14.08
N VAL A 72 10.56 4.15 -13.31
CA VAL A 72 9.88 2.93 -13.70
C VAL A 72 8.62 3.30 -14.48
N ALA A 73 8.54 2.88 -15.73
CA ALA A 73 7.41 3.16 -16.61
C ALA A 73 7.03 1.91 -17.41
N ARG A 74 5.85 1.96 -18.03
CA ARG A 74 5.41 0.90 -18.94
C ARG A 74 6.09 1.08 -20.30
N GLY A 75 6.91 0.12 -20.68
CA GLY A 75 7.62 0.08 -21.95
C GLY A 75 6.79 -0.54 -23.09
N ALA A 76 7.44 -0.79 -24.22
CA ALA A 76 6.85 -1.53 -25.33
C ALA A 76 6.33 -2.90 -24.86
N GLU A 77 5.21 -3.36 -25.46
CA GLU A 77 4.53 -4.63 -25.12
C GLU A 77 3.92 -4.72 -23.69
N GLY A 78 3.89 -3.61 -22.94
CA GLY A 78 3.27 -3.57 -21.62
C GLY A 78 4.15 -4.06 -20.47
N MET A 79 5.41 -4.42 -20.75
CA MET A 79 6.42 -4.74 -19.73
C MET A 79 6.87 -3.49 -18.98
N MET A 80 7.21 -3.63 -17.70
CA MET A 80 7.81 -2.54 -16.94
C MET A 80 9.28 -2.37 -17.36
N CYS A 81 9.73 -1.12 -17.47
CA CYS A 81 11.10 -0.79 -17.80
C CYS A 81 11.61 0.40 -16.97
N LEU A 82 12.93 0.47 -16.78
CA LEU A 82 13.60 1.72 -16.47
C LEU A 82 13.57 2.60 -17.72
N ASP A 83 12.98 3.77 -17.60
CA ASP A 83 12.80 4.74 -18.68
C ASP A 83 13.44 6.07 -18.27
N TRP A 84 14.39 6.54 -19.07
CA TRP A 84 15.04 7.84 -18.89
C TRP A 84 14.77 8.78 -20.08
N SER A 85 13.68 8.53 -20.80
CA SER A 85 13.16 9.48 -21.78
C SER A 85 12.83 10.81 -21.10
N GLY A 86 13.35 11.90 -21.69
CA GLY A 86 13.16 13.26 -21.18
C GLY A 86 14.08 13.65 -20.03
N THR A 87 15.02 12.82 -19.60
CA THR A 87 16.02 13.18 -18.58
C THR A 87 17.39 13.47 -19.19
N THR A 88 18.22 14.25 -18.49
CA THR A 88 19.59 14.63 -18.88
C THR A 88 20.57 14.34 -17.74
N GLU A 89 21.88 14.49 -17.97
CA GLU A 89 22.86 14.38 -16.89
C GLU A 89 22.65 15.38 -15.73
N GLU A 90 21.87 16.44 -15.95
CA GLU A 90 21.55 17.47 -14.95
C GLU A 90 20.34 17.12 -14.08
N THR A 91 19.57 16.07 -14.44
CA THR A 91 18.38 15.64 -13.69
C THR A 91 18.71 15.20 -12.25
N VAL A 92 19.94 14.78 -11.99
CA VAL A 92 20.43 14.44 -10.64
C VAL A 92 21.53 15.44 -10.25
N PRO A 93 21.16 16.61 -9.71
CA PRO A 93 22.13 17.61 -9.30
C PRO A 93 22.81 17.22 -7.98
N VAL A 94 24.03 17.74 -7.77
CA VAL A 94 24.66 17.73 -6.44
C VAL A 94 24.09 18.90 -5.63
N THR A 95 23.21 18.57 -4.68
CA THR A 95 22.65 19.54 -3.73
C THR A 95 23.60 19.74 -2.57
N VAL A 96 23.53 20.92 -1.92
CA VAL A 96 24.32 21.23 -0.73
C VAL A 96 23.36 21.66 0.36
N ARG A 97 23.51 21.10 1.55
CA ARG A 97 22.67 21.41 2.71
C ARG A 97 23.52 21.58 3.95
N GLU A 98 23.40 22.74 4.58
CA GLU A 98 23.94 22.98 5.92
C GLU A 98 22.99 22.42 6.97
N VAL A 99 23.53 21.71 7.96
CA VAL A 99 22.75 21.03 8.99
C VAL A 99 23.37 21.28 10.36
N ASP A 100 22.59 21.87 11.28
CA ASP A 100 23.03 22.19 12.64
C ASP A 100 22.99 20.99 13.61
N THR A 101 22.71 19.79 13.11
CA THR A 101 22.59 18.57 13.92
C THR A 101 23.87 17.72 13.87
N THR A 102 23.92 16.64 14.65
CA THR A 102 25.02 15.67 14.58
C THR A 102 25.10 15.00 13.21
N ARG A 103 26.28 14.50 12.89
CA ARG A 103 26.54 13.72 11.68
C ARG A 103 25.53 12.59 11.50
N THR A 104 25.24 11.84 12.56
CA THR A 104 24.31 10.70 12.55
C THR A 104 22.87 11.15 12.26
N ALA A 105 22.40 12.23 12.87
CA ALA A 105 21.07 12.77 12.61
C ALA A 105 20.90 13.26 11.16
N ALA A 106 21.95 13.81 10.55
CA ALA A 106 21.94 14.21 9.15
C ALA A 106 21.82 13.02 8.19
N LEU A 107 22.30 11.83 8.57
CA LEU A 107 22.18 10.61 7.78
C LEU A 107 20.74 10.07 7.70
N ALA A 108 19.80 10.57 8.51
CA ALA A 108 18.37 10.30 8.30
C ALA A 108 17.89 10.78 6.91
N ALA A 109 18.56 11.78 6.31
CA ALA A 109 18.31 12.21 4.93
C ALA A 109 18.50 11.08 3.90
N ALA A 110 19.33 10.07 4.21
CA ALA A 110 19.53 8.89 3.38
C ALA A 110 18.34 7.91 3.38
N ARG A 111 17.37 8.09 4.30
CA ARG A 111 16.17 7.25 4.45
C ARG A 111 14.93 7.84 3.76
N VAL A 112 15.10 8.86 2.90
CA VAL A 112 13.99 9.41 2.11
C VAL A 112 13.61 8.40 1.03
N PRO A 113 12.34 7.93 0.97
CA PRO A 113 11.89 6.97 -0.04
C PRO A 113 11.94 7.56 -1.45
N PHE A 114 12.27 6.73 -2.44
CA PHE A 114 12.19 7.14 -3.86
C PHE A 114 10.77 6.95 -4.37
N ASP A 115 10.29 7.87 -5.20
CA ASP A 115 9.12 7.61 -6.05
C ASP A 115 9.61 6.93 -7.33
N LEU A 116 9.35 5.63 -7.44
CA LEU A 116 9.80 4.85 -8.59
C LEU A 116 9.07 5.24 -9.87
N ALA A 117 7.83 5.73 -9.80
CA ALA A 117 7.06 6.15 -10.97
C ALA A 117 7.51 7.52 -11.51
N ALA A 118 7.91 8.43 -10.62
CA ALA A 118 8.37 9.77 -11.00
C ALA A 118 9.86 9.81 -11.37
N GLY A 119 10.71 9.09 -10.62
CA GLY A 119 12.17 9.26 -10.67
C GLY A 119 12.62 10.67 -10.23
N PRO A 120 13.92 11.00 -10.33
CA PRO A 120 15.02 10.11 -10.67
C PRO A 120 15.34 9.11 -9.54
N LEU A 121 15.93 7.98 -9.89
CA LEU A 121 16.25 6.88 -8.95
C LEU A 121 17.61 7.01 -8.27
N SER A 122 18.20 8.21 -8.27
CA SER A 122 19.40 8.54 -7.51
C SER A 122 19.37 9.99 -7.03
N ARG A 123 20.12 10.27 -5.95
CA ARG A 123 20.31 11.60 -5.35
C ARG A 123 21.75 11.71 -4.88
N VAL A 124 22.32 12.91 -5.02
CA VAL A 124 23.65 13.21 -4.50
C VAL A 124 23.56 14.50 -3.69
N GLU A 125 23.89 14.40 -2.41
CA GLU A 125 23.82 15.53 -1.48
C GLU A 125 25.17 15.71 -0.77
N LEU A 126 25.60 16.95 -0.62
CA LEU A 126 26.72 17.32 0.23
C LEU A 126 26.16 17.94 1.51
N LEU A 127 26.28 17.22 2.62
CA LEU A 127 25.83 17.64 3.93
C LEU A 127 27.01 18.24 4.70
N THR A 128 26.87 19.49 5.14
CA THR A 128 27.91 20.21 5.89
C THR A 128 27.39 20.58 7.28
N GLY A 129 28.06 20.08 8.31
CA GLY A 129 27.84 20.49 9.70
C GLY A 129 28.96 21.40 10.20
N PRO A 130 28.97 21.74 11.51
CA PRO A 130 29.95 22.67 12.09
C PRO A 130 31.41 22.27 11.85
N ASP A 131 31.74 20.97 11.99
CA ASP A 131 33.10 20.45 11.90
C ASP A 131 33.21 19.18 11.02
N TRP A 132 32.21 18.88 10.19
CA TRP A 132 32.19 17.67 9.37
C TRP A 132 31.51 17.88 8.03
N THR A 133 31.95 17.13 7.03
CA THR A 133 31.33 17.06 5.70
C THR A 133 31.03 15.60 5.35
N VAL A 134 29.85 15.36 4.78
CA VAL A 134 29.43 14.06 4.27
C VAL A 134 28.93 14.20 2.84
N LEU A 135 29.53 13.45 1.92
CA LEU A 135 28.99 13.22 0.60
C LEU A 135 28.03 12.02 0.67
N LEU A 136 26.73 12.29 0.56
CA LEU A 136 25.69 11.28 0.53
C LEU A 136 25.34 10.95 -0.92
N ILE A 137 25.52 9.69 -1.30
CA ILE A 137 25.04 9.15 -2.58
C ILE A 137 23.96 8.12 -2.25
N ALA A 138 22.71 8.44 -2.57
CA ALA A 138 21.58 7.54 -2.38
C ALA A 138 21.08 7.07 -3.75
N VAL A 139 20.94 5.76 -3.93
CA VAL A 139 20.47 5.16 -5.18
C VAL A 139 19.47 4.05 -4.88
N HIS A 140 18.37 3.99 -5.63
CA HIS A 140 17.44 2.88 -5.48
C HIS A 140 18.07 1.59 -6.02
N HIS A 141 18.06 0.52 -5.23
CA HIS A 141 18.70 -0.77 -5.54
C HIS A 141 18.14 -1.42 -6.82
N ILE A 142 16.99 -0.96 -7.34
CA ILE A 142 16.49 -1.38 -8.67
C ILE A 142 17.45 -1.03 -9.83
N THR A 143 18.34 -0.04 -9.67
CA THR A 143 19.28 0.39 -10.72
C THR A 143 20.72 -0.08 -10.48
N VAL A 144 21.06 -0.52 -9.26
CA VAL A 144 22.44 -0.84 -8.84
C VAL A 144 22.51 -2.09 -7.99
N ASP A 145 23.68 -2.73 -7.93
CA ASP A 145 24.03 -3.76 -6.95
C ASP A 145 25.35 -3.44 -6.24
N GLY A 146 25.78 -4.28 -5.29
CA GLY A 146 27.02 -4.05 -4.53
C GLY A 146 28.28 -3.97 -5.40
N THR A 147 28.33 -4.70 -6.52
CA THR A 147 29.43 -4.58 -7.49
C THR A 147 29.37 -3.26 -8.26
N SER A 148 28.16 -2.79 -8.57
CA SER A 148 27.94 -1.49 -9.21
C SER A 148 28.43 -0.35 -8.33
N VAL A 149 28.28 -0.44 -7.01
CA VAL A 149 28.82 0.56 -6.06
C VAL A 149 30.33 0.72 -6.23
N THR A 150 31.08 -0.38 -6.33
CA THR A 150 32.52 -0.33 -6.56
C THR A 150 32.88 0.37 -7.87
N VAL A 151 32.15 0.05 -8.95
CA VAL A 151 32.34 0.71 -10.26
C VAL A 151 32.03 2.20 -10.18
N LEU A 152 30.90 2.58 -9.56
CA LEU A 152 30.47 3.96 -9.44
C LEU A 152 31.46 4.81 -8.64
N LEU A 153 32.02 4.29 -7.53
CA LEU A 153 32.98 5.02 -6.72
C LEU A 153 34.36 5.13 -7.37
N ASP A 154 34.82 4.10 -8.09
CA ASP A 154 36.06 4.20 -8.88
C ASP A 154 35.92 5.22 -10.02
N GLU A 155 34.81 5.15 -10.77
CA GLU A 155 34.55 6.10 -11.85
C GLU A 155 34.33 7.53 -11.32
N LEU A 156 33.68 7.70 -10.16
CA LEU A 156 33.58 9.01 -9.49
C LEU A 156 34.97 9.58 -9.20
N ARG A 157 35.85 8.76 -8.61
CA ARG A 157 37.23 9.13 -8.29
C ARG A 157 38.01 9.55 -9.54
N ARG A 158 37.92 8.77 -10.60
CA ARG A 158 38.60 9.04 -11.89
C ARG A 158 38.06 10.29 -12.56
N ALA A 159 36.74 10.45 -12.62
CA ALA A 159 36.10 11.63 -13.18
C ALA A 159 36.42 12.90 -12.39
N TYR A 160 36.51 12.80 -11.06
CA TYR A 160 36.92 13.92 -10.20
C TYR A 160 38.38 14.33 -10.46
N ALA A 161 39.27 13.36 -10.71
CA ALA A 161 40.66 13.58 -11.10
C ALA A 161 40.84 14.18 -12.51
N GLY A 162 39.74 14.41 -13.24
CA GLY A 162 39.74 15.02 -14.56
C GLY A 162 39.75 14.02 -15.72
N GLU A 163 39.62 12.72 -15.44
CA GLU A 163 39.43 11.72 -16.50
C GLU A 163 38.05 11.90 -17.15
N GLN A 164 38.01 11.78 -18.47
CA GLN A 164 36.75 11.78 -19.21
C GLN A 164 36.21 10.35 -19.28
N LEU A 165 35.07 10.10 -18.64
CA LEU A 165 34.42 8.79 -18.69
C LEU A 165 33.89 8.48 -20.10
N ALA A 166 33.87 7.20 -20.43
CA ALA A 166 33.35 6.69 -21.70
C ALA A 166 31.84 7.00 -21.88
N PRO A 167 31.34 7.03 -23.13
CA PRO A 167 29.91 7.25 -23.42
C PRO A 167 29.01 6.16 -22.79
N PRO A 168 27.66 6.34 -22.84
CA PRO A 168 26.73 5.33 -22.35
C PRO A 168 27.06 3.92 -22.86
N ASP A 169 26.95 2.96 -21.96
CA ASP A 169 27.20 1.56 -22.23
C ASP A 169 26.17 0.96 -23.21
N ASP A 170 26.59 -0.02 -24.01
CA ASP A 170 25.66 -0.84 -24.79
C ASP A 170 24.71 -1.58 -23.86
N LEU A 171 23.41 -1.35 -24.01
CA LEU A 171 22.36 -1.92 -23.15
C LEU A 171 22.04 -3.38 -23.48
N THR A 172 22.52 -3.88 -24.63
CA THR A 172 22.19 -5.23 -25.12
C THR A 172 22.42 -6.31 -24.06
N PRO A 173 23.56 -6.34 -23.33
CA PRO A 173 23.78 -7.35 -22.29
C PRO A 173 22.79 -7.23 -21.11
N LEU A 174 22.36 -6.02 -20.74
CA LEU A 174 21.37 -5.82 -19.67
C LEU A 174 19.97 -6.27 -20.11
N ILE A 175 19.59 -5.97 -21.36
CA ILE A 175 18.34 -6.44 -21.96
C ILE A 175 18.29 -7.97 -22.00
N GLU A 176 19.39 -8.61 -22.45
CA GLU A 176 19.49 -10.07 -22.48
C GLU A 176 19.51 -10.69 -21.08
N HIS A 177 20.05 -10.01 -20.07
CA HIS A 177 19.92 -10.42 -18.68
C HIS A 177 18.45 -10.42 -18.22
N ALA A 178 17.70 -9.35 -18.46
CA ALA A 178 16.28 -9.26 -18.12
C ALA A 178 15.44 -10.34 -18.82
N ARG A 179 15.69 -10.59 -20.11
CA ARG A 179 15.04 -11.67 -20.89
C ARG A 179 15.34 -13.05 -20.32
N ARG A 180 16.60 -13.35 -20.02
CA ARG A 180 16.99 -14.63 -19.42
C ARG A 180 16.39 -14.84 -18.03
N SER A 181 16.34 -13.79 -17.21
CA SER A 181 15.70 -13.82 -15.89
C SER A 181 14.23 -14.27 -16.00
N ARG A 182 13.48 -13.71 -16.95
CA ARG A 182 12.08 -14.07 -17.20
C ARG A 182 11.92 -15.45 -17.82
N ALA A 183 12.75 -15.80 -18.80
CA ALA A 183 12.75 -17.14 -19.39
C ALA A 183 13.07 -18.24 -18.35
N ALA A 184 13.97 -17.96 -17.40
CA ALA A 184 14.25 -18.86 -16.28
C ALA A 184 13.07 -18.95 -15.31
N ALA A 185 12.39 -17.85 -15.02
CA ALA A 185 11.24 -17.84 -14.11
C ALA A 185 10.03 -18.58 -14.69
N ASP A 186 9.61 -18.22 -15.90
CA ASP A 186 8.29 -18.59 -16.43
C ASP A 186 8.36 -19.43 -17.71
N GLY A 187 9.54 -19.50 -18.35
CA GLY A 187 9.75 -20.27 -19.57
C GLY A 187 9.99 -21.76 -19.33
N ALA A 188 9.88 -22.55 -20.40
CA ALA A 188 10.15 -23.99 -20.39
C ALA A 188 11.63 -24.31 -20.08
N SER A 189 12.56 -23.46 -20.53
CA SER A 189 14.00 -23.60 -20.27
C SER A 189 14.37 -23.47 -18.79
N GLY A 190 13.49 -22.86 -17.99
CA GLY A 190 13.65 -22.72 -16.54
C GLY A 190 13.31 -23.96 -15.71
N GLU A 191 12.65 -24.99 -16.29
CA GLU A 191 12.16 -26.12 -15.49
C GLU A 191 13.25 -26.90 -14.74
N PRO A 192 14.45 -27.16 -15.30
CA PRO A 192 15.51 -27.82 -14.54
C PRO A 192 15.91 -27.03 -13.27
N LEU A 193 15.90 -25.69 -13.35
CA LEU A 193 16.19 -24.83 -12.21
C LEU A 193 15.06 -24.91 -11.17
N ARG A 194 13.80 -24.79 -11.61
CA ARG A 194 12.63 -24.89 -10.72
C ARG A 194 12.54 -26.25 -10.03
N SER A 195 12.83 -27.33 -10.75
CA SER A 195 12.82 -28.68 -10.21
C SER A 195 13.87 -28.86 -9.11
N TYR A 196 15.10 -28.37 -9.32
CA TYR A 196 16.12 -28.40 -8.28
C TYR A 196 15.66 -27.66 -7.03
N TRP A 197 15.16 -26.43 -7.16
CA TRP A 197 14.74 -25.63 -6.00
C TRP A 197 13.53 -26.19 -5.28
N ARG A 198 12.60 -26.82 -6.02
CA ARG A 198 11.46 -27.55 -5.46
C ARG A 198 11.92 -28.72 -4.59
N GLU A 199 12.94 -29.46 -5.01
CA GLU A 199 13.49 -30.59 -4.27
C GLU A 199 14.38 -30.13 -3.11
N ALA A 200 15.29 -29.18 -3.34
CA ALA A 200 16.22 -28.67 -2.33
C ALA A 200 15.51 -28.07 -1.10
N LEU A 201 14.32 -27.51 -1.31
CA LEU A 201 13.51 -26.85 -0.28
C LEU A 201 12.23 -27.64 0.08
N ALA A 202 12.10 -28.90 -0.37
CA ALA A 202 10.97 -29.74 -0.01
C ALA A 202 10.98 -30.11 1.48
N GLU A 203 9.81 -30.35 2.08
CA GLU A 203 9.69 -30.91 3.44
C GLU A 203 10.46 -30.11 4.51
N LEU A 204 10.35 -28.79 4.47
CA LEU A 204 10.97 -27.94 5.49
C LEU A 204 10.23 -28.09 6.83
N SER A 205 10.98 -28.47 7.86
CA SER A 205 10.52 -28.38 9.25
C SER A 205 10.23 -26.92 9.59
N ALA A 206 9.23 -26.63 10.43
CA ALA A 206 9.01 -25.26 10.91
C ALA A 206 10.21 -24.84 11.77
N PRO A 207 11.03 -23.85 11.35
CA PRO A 207 12.09 -23.36 12.21
C PRO A 207 11.47 -22.62 13.40
N ARG A 208 12.12 -22.72 14.54
CA ARG A 208 11.88 -21.78 15.63
C ARG A 208 12.50 -20.44 15.25
N LEU A 209 11.71 -19.38 15.36
CA LEU A 209 12.13 -18.01 15.06
C LEU A 209 13.20 -17.54 16.06
N LEU A 210 14.02 -16.57 15.65
CA LEU A 210 14.78 -15.78 16.62
C LEU A 210 13.79 -15.09 17.58
N PRO A 211 14.13 -14.98 18.88
CA PRO A 211 13.25 -14.34 19.85
C PRO A 211 12.87 -12.91 19.42
N ASP A 212 11.60 -12.56 19.55
CA ASP A 212 11.15 -11.17 19.39
C ASP A 212 11.63 -10.34 20.59
N ALA A 213 11.82 -9.04 20.38
CA ALA A 213 12.11 -8.12 21.47
C ALA A 213 11.08 -8.27 22.61
N THR A 214 11.57 -8.54 23.82
CA THR A 214 10.72 -8.88 24.97
C THR A 214 9.89 -7.70 25.50
N ASP A 215 10.17 -6.48 25.05
CA ASP A 215 9.44 -5.27 25.43
C ASP A 215 9.25 -4.34 24.20
N PRO A 216 8.03 -3.89 23.87
CA PRO A 216 7.84 -2.86 22.84
C PRO A 216 8.56 -1.53 23.15
N ALA A 217 8.87 -1.27 24.42
CA ALA A 217 9.74 -0.15 24.80
C ALA A 217 11.19 -0.37 24.36
N ASP A 218 11.71 -1.60 24.43
CA ASP A 218 13.07 -1.94 23.96
C ASP A 218 13.18 -1.92 22.42
N ALA A 219 12.09 -2.17 21.69
CA ALA A 219 12.04 -2.04 20.23
C ALA A 219 12.02 -0.55 19.79
N ALA A 220 11.34 0.30 20.55
CA ALA A 220 11.39 1.76 20.37
C ALA A 220 12.77 2.31 20.77
N ASP A 221 13.32 1.88 21.90
CA ASP A 221 14.66 2.25 22.38
C ASP A 221 15.78 1.68 21.52
N ALA A 222 15.60 0.57 20.78
CA ALA A 222 16.60 0.07 19.83
C ALA A 222 16.61 0.88 18.51
N MET A 223 15.46 1.41 18.11
CA MET A 223 15.33 2.36 17.00
C MET A 223 15.86 3.75 17.42
N ASP A 224 15.54 4.20 18.64
CA ASP A 224 16.01 5.46 19.23
C ASP A 224 17.47 5.41 19.68
N ALA A 225 18.03 4.25 20.07
CA ALA A 225 19.46 4.11 20.39
C ALA A 225 20.35 4.10 19.14
N ALA A 226 19.79 3.75 17.97
CA ALA A 226 20.44 4.01 16.68
C ALA A 226 20.38 5.51 16.31
N ASP A 227 19.35 6.23 16.78
CA ASP A 227 19.14 7.66 16.53
C ASP A 227 19.68 8.59 17.66
N GLY A 228 20.17 8.03 18.78
CA GLY A 228 20.39 8.77 20.04
C GLY A 228 21.79 8.76 20.64
N ALA A 229 22.84 8.29 19.94
CA ALA A 229 24.22 8.44 20.40
C ALA A 229 24.70 9.89 20.20
N ALA A 230 24.16 10.79 21.02
CA ALA A 230 24.59 12.17 21.18
C ALA A 230 25.84 12.23 22.07
N ASP A 231 26.87 12.93 21.59
CA ASP A 231 27.94 13.58 22.35
C ASP A 231 28.15 13.10 23.80
N GLY A 232 28.94 12.04 23.97
CA GLY A 232 29.38 11.59 25.30
C GLY A 232 29.78 10.13 25.45
N ALA A 233 29.63 9.29 24.43
CA ALA A 233 30.01 7.88 24.49
C ALA A 233 31.02 7.50 23.39
N GLU A 234 32.23 8.05 23.46
CA GLU A 234 33.39 7.54 22.71
C GLU A 234 33.79 6.10 23.10
N GLU A 235 33.10 5.47 24.07
CA GLU A 235 33.36 4.08 24.51
C GLU A 235 32.21 3.07 24.31
N ALA A 236 31.04 3.42 23.75
CA ALA A 236 29.85 2.53 23.77
C ALA A 236 29.27 2.05 22.43
N SER A 237 29.81 2.44 21.28
CA SER A 237 29.45 1.84 19.98
C SER A 237 30.46 0.75 19.58
N LYS A 238 30.17 -0.50 19.93
CA LYS A 238 30.98 -1.69 19.62
C LYS A 238 30.77 -2.23 18.19
N TRP A 239 30.24 -1.43 17.27
CA TRP A 239 29.89 -1.88 15.92
C TRP A 239 30.55 -1.00 14.85
N PRO A 240 31.18 -1.61 13.83
CA PRO A 240 31.28 -3.05 13.55
C PRO A 240 32.25 -3.80 14.46
N VAL A 241 32.00 -5.10 14.68
CA VAL A 241 32.84 -5.96 15.51
C VAL A 241 34.06 -6.42 14.67
N PRO A 242 35.29 -6.03 15.02
CA PRO A 242 36.47 -6.50 14.31
C PRO A 242 36.71 -7.99 14.60
N VAL A 243 37.13 -8.74 13.58
CA VAL A 243 37.69 -10.08 13.76
C VAL A 243 39.19 -9.93 13.93
N GLU A 244 39.74 -10.49 15.01
CA GLU A 244 41.18 -10.47 15.28
C GLU A 244 41.97 -10.94 14.04
N PRO A 245 43.03 -10.23 13.60
CA PRO A 245 43.78 -10.58 12.41
C PRO A 245 44.29 -12.02 12.41
N GLU A 246 44.77 -12.50 13.55
CA GLU A 246 45.23 -13.88 13.73
C GLU A 246 44.09 -14.89 13.53
N LEU A 247 42.88 -14.57 13.99
CA LEU A 247 41.71 -15.43 13.79
C LEU A 247 41.29 -15.44 12.32
N ALA A 248 41.29 -14.29 11.66
CA ALA A 248 40.97 -14.18 10.23
C ALA A 248 41.97 -14.94 9.34
N GLU A 249 43.27 -14.91 9.67
CA GLU A 249 44.29 -15.75 9.02
C GLU A 249 44.00 -17.24 9.20
N ARG A 250 43.72 -17.67 10.43
CA ARG A 250 43.40 -19.09 10.72
C ARG A 250 42.14 -19.58 10.02
N VAL A 251 41.14 -18.72 9.85
CA VAL A 251 39.95 -19.04 9.04
C VAL A 251 40.36 -19.29 7.57
N ARG A 252 41.26 -18.48 7.01
CA ARG A 252 41.78 -18.66 5.65
C ARG A 252 42.62 -19.93 5.53
N GLU A 253 43.49 -20.21 6.49
CA GLU A 253 44.30 -21.43 6.52
C GLU A 253 43.43 -22.68 6.55
N LEU A 254 42.41 -22.71 7.42
CA LEU A 254 41.49 -23.84 7.49
C LEU A 254 40.67 -24.00 6.21
N ALA A 255 40.23 -22.88 5.61
CA ALA A 255 39.52 -22.92 4.34
C ALA A 255 40.37 -23.62 3.26
N VAL A 256 41.67 -23.29 3.19
CA VAL A 256 42.63 -23.96 2.30
C VAL A 256 42.80 -25.43 2.64
N GLU A 257 43.00 -25.78 3.91
CA GLU A 257 43.19 -27.17 4.37
C GLU A 257 42.01 -28.07 4.00
N LEU A 258 40.78 -27.60 4.23
CA LEU A 258 39.56 -28.35 3.92
C LEU A 258 39.11 -28.22 2.46
N GLY A 259 39.79 -27.38 1.66
CA GLY A 259 39.45 -27.10 0.27
C GLY A 259 38.09 -26.41 0.10
N VAL A 260 37.67 -25.60 1.07
CA VAL A 260 36.44 -24.80 1.06
C VAL A 260 36.78 -23.30 0.91
N SER A 261 35.80 -22.42 0.74
CA SER A 261 36.05 -20.98 0.74
C SER A 261 36.01 -20.40 2.16
N THR A 262 36.68 -19.27 2.41
CA THR A 262 36.54 -18.48 3.65
C THR A 262 35.07 -18.21 3.97
N PHE A 263 34.28 -17.86 2.95
CA PHE A 263 32.83 -17.70 3.06
C PHE A 263 32.13 -18.96 3.58
N THR A 264 32.53 -20.15 3.13
CA THR A 264 31.95 -21.42 3.62
C THR A 264 32.25 -21.64 5.09
N VAL A 265 33.47 -21.33 5.54
CA VAL A 265 33.86 -21.43 6.95
C VAL A 265 33.02 -20.50 7.83
N LEU A 266 32.93 -19.22 7.44
CA LEU A 266 32.16 -18.21 8.16
C LEU A 266 30.66 -18.56 8.18
N LEU A 267 30.08 -18.91 7.03
CA LEU A 267 28.67 -19.32 6.96
C LEU A 267 28.40 -20.60 7.76
N GLY A 268 29.33 -21.56 7.77
CA GLY A 268 29.22 -22.79 8.55
C GLY A 268 29.19 -22.54 10.06
N ALA A 269 30.10 -21.69 10.55
CA ALA A 269 30.05 -21.21 11.94
C ALA A 269 28.69 -20.54 12.24
N PHE A 270 28.15 -19.77 11.28
CA PHE A 270 26.91 -19.05 11.47
C PHE A 270 25.70 -19.98 11.58
N PHE A 271 25.66 -21.06 10.79
CA PHE A 271 24.65 -22.10 10.92
C PHE A 271 24.69 -22.78 12.30
N VAL A 272 25.88 -23.03 12.85
CA VAL A 272 26.04 -23.61 14.20
C VAL A 272 25.53 -22.63 15.26
N THR A 273 25.86 -21.34 15.13
CA THR A 273 25.34 -20.31 16.04
C THR A 273 23.81 -20.22 15.95
N LEU A 274 23.22 -20.17 14.75
CA LEU A 274 21.76 -20.13 14.61
C LEU A 274 21.09 -21.39 15.18
N HIS A 275 21.69 -22.56 15.00
CA HIS A 275 21.21 -23.80 15.62
C HIS A 275 21.22 -23.69 17.14
N HIS A 276 22.29 -23.15 17.72
CA HIS A 276 22.41 -22.94 19.16
C HIS A 276 21.32 -22.02 19.72
N HIS A 277 20.99 -20.91 19.04
CA HIS A 277 20.00 -19.96 19.57
C HIS A 277 18.55 -20.34 19.27
N THR A 278 18.28 -20.96 18.12
CA THR A 278 16.91 -21.32 17.72
C THR A 278 16.51 -22.73 18.17
N GLY A 279 17.47 -23.63 18.36
CA GLY A 279 17.22 -25.07 18.53
C GLY A 279 16.75 -25.77 17.24
N SER A 280 16.77 -25.08 16.09
CA SER A 280 16.34 -25.64 14.81
C SER A 280 17.47 -26.47 14.18
N ALA A 281 17.20 -27.75 13.90
CA ALA A 281 18.16 -28.64 13.23
C ALA A 281 18.14 -28.54 11.70
N ASP A 282 17.17 -27.82 11.12
CA ASP A 282 17.00 -27.62 9.68
C ASP A 282 16.82 -26.13 9.41
N LEU A 283 17.87 -25.49 8.92
CA LEU A 283 18.00 -24.04 8.84
C LEU A 283 18.07 -23.57 7.39
N ILE A 284 17.47 -22.42 7.11
CA ILE A 284 17.66 -21.70 5.84
C ILE A 284 18.36 -20.37 6.14
N VAL A 285 19.50 -20.14 5.50
CA VAL A 285 20.17 -18.85 5.49
C VAL A 285 20.23 -18.36 4.05
N SER A 286 19.71 -17.15 3.81
CA SER A 286 19.75 -16.53 2.50
C SER A 286 21.11 -15.89 2.25
N THR A 287 21.63 -15.99 1.04
CA THR A 287 22.89 -15.33 0.66
C THR A 287 22.80 -14.68 -0.72
N PRO A 288 23.39 -13.50 -0.94
CA PRO A 288 23.40 -12.87 -2.25
C PRO A 288 24.30 -13.65 -3.22
N TYR A 289 23.78 -13.86 -4.42
CA TYR A 289 24.47 -14.36 -5.59
C TYR A 289 24.62 -13.22 -6.58
N HIS A 290 25.85 -12.88 -6.96
CA HIS A 290 26.14 -11.71 -7.80
C HIS A 290 25.45 -11.71 -9.17
N GLY A 291 25.03 -12.87 -9.69
CA GLY A 291 24.20 -12.95 -10.90
C GLY A 291 24.82 -12.39 -12.18
N ARG A 292 26.15 -12.29 -12.24
CA ARG A 292 26.94 -11.85 -13.41
C ARG A 292 27.70 -13.04 -14.03
N PRO A 293 27.02 -13.98 -14.71
CA PRO A 293 27.66 -15.18 -15.24
C PRO A 293 28.51 -14.90 -16.49
N ASP A 294 28.22 -13.82 -17.23
CA ASP A 294 28.89 -13.50 -18.48
C ASP A 294 29.96 -12.43 -18.29
N ALA A 295 31.08 -12.58 -19.02
CA ALA A 295 32.16 -11.62 -19.01
C ALA A 295 31.71 -10.21 -19.43
N GLU A 296 30.71 -10.11 -20.31
CA GLU A 296 30.15 -8.84 -20.77
C GLU A 296 29.41 -8.05 -19.68
N LEU A 297 28.92 -8.72 -18.64
CA LEU A 297 28.27 -8.09 -17.48
C LEU A 297 29.29 -7.66 -16.41
N LYS A 298 30.56 -8.05 -16.53
CA LYS A 298 31.62 -7.68 -15.59
C LYS A 298 31.91 -6.18 -15.72
N GLY A 299 31.88 -5.45 -14.61
CA GLY A 299 32.19 -4.02 -14.58
C GLY A 299 31.07 -3.08 -15.06
N ARG A 300 29.86 -3.59 -15.30
CA ARG A 300 28.69 -2.76 -15.68
C ARG A 300 27.85 -2.36 -14.47
N VAL A 301 27.26 -1.17 -14.51
CA VAL A 301 26.26 -0.74 -13.53
C VAL A 301 24.92 -1.39 -13.87
N GLY A 302 24.19 -1.83 -12.85
CA GLY A 302 22.90 -2.50 -13.00
C GLY A 302 22.55 -3.40 -11.82
N TYR A 303 21.31 -3.87 -11.78
CA TYR A 303 20.87 -4.84 -10.78
C TYR A 303 20.96 -6.26 -11.32
N PHE A 304 21.91 -7.04 -10.82
CA PHE A 304 22.11 -8.44 -11.21
C PHE A 304 22.01 -9.42 -10.04
N VAL A 305 22.05 -8.91 -8.81
CA VAL A 305 22.05 -9.75 -7.61
C VAL A 305 20.75 -10.53 -7.52
N ASN A 306 20.91 -11.82 -7.26
CA ASN A 306 19.84 -12.69 -6.81
C ASN A 306 20.10 -13.10 -5.36
N THR A 307 19.09 -13.57 -4.64
CA THR A 307 19.28 -14.08 -3.28
C THR A 307 18.90 -15.56 -3.23
N LEU A 308 19.80 -16.39 -2.74
CA LEU A 308 19.66 -17.85 -2.74
C LEU A 308 19.40 -18.35 -1.32
N PRO A 309 18.27 -19.03 -1.06
CA PRO A 309 17.99 -19.65 0.23
C PRO A 309 18.79 -20.96 0.35
N LEU A 310 19.85 -20.96 1.15
CA LEU A 310 20.67 -22.16 1.39
C LEU A 310 20.14 -22.91 2.60
N ARG A 311 19.68 -24.14 2.38
CA ARG A 311 19.22 -25.03 3.44
C ARG A 311 20.37 -25.89 3.95
N GLN A 312 20.56 -25.96 5.26
CA GLN A 312 21.53 -26.84 5.90
C GLN A 312 20.90 -27.56 7.08
N ARG A 313 21.12 -28.87 7.16
CA ARG A 313 20.75 -29.68 8.32
C ARG A 313 21.95 -29.78 9.25
N ILE A 314 21.69 -29.63 10.55
CA ILE A 314 22.69 -29.65 11.62
C ILE A 314 22.47 -30.92 12.43
N ARG A 315 23.42 -31.86 12.34
CA ARG A 315 23.40 -33.12 13.09
C ARG A 315 24.40 -33.03 14.23
N PRO A 316 24.01 -33.24 15.50
CA PRO A 316 24.92 -33.13 16.63
C PRO A 316 26.18 -34.03 16.54
N GLU A 317 26.06 -35.16 15.84
CA GLU A 317 27.13 -36.13 15.62
C GLU A 317 28.13 -35.75 14.52
N ASP A 318 27.78 -34.82 13.62
CA ASP A 318 28.68 -34.37 12.56
C ASP A 318 29.83 -33.55 13.17
N SER A 319 31.01 -33.57 12.55
CA SER A 319 32.09 -32.63 12.89
C SER A 319 31.93 -31.28 12.17
N TYR A 320 32.61 -30.23 12.63
CA TYR A 320 32.69 -28.99 11.86
C TYR A 320 33.17 -29.23 10.43
N ALA A 321 34.19 -30.06 10.24
CA ALA A 321 34.72 -30.37 8.92
C ALA A 321 33.70 -31.09 8.03
N ASP A 322 32.85 -31.95 8.58
CA ASP A 322 31.77 -32.61 7.84
C ASP A 322 30.69 -31.62 7.41
N LEU A 323 30.27 -30.74 8.34
CA LEU A 323 29.34 -29.64 8.06
C LEU A 323 29.86 -28.74 6.94
N LEU A 324 31.14 -28.34 6.98
CA LEU A 324 31.74 -27.47 5.96
C LEU A 324 31.83 -28.13 4.58
N ARG A 325 32.07 -29.44 4.52
CA ARG A 325 32.08 -30.18 3.24
C ARG A 325 30.66 -30.32 2.67
N GLU A 326 29.67 -30.62 3.51
CA GLU A 326 28.26 -30.67 3.10
C GLU A 326 27.80 -29.29 2.63
N LEU A 327 28.09 -28.24 3.42
CA LEU A 327 27.74 -26.86 3.09
C LEU A 327 28.40 -26.40 1.78
N ARG A 328 29.66 -26.79 1.51
CA ARG A 328 30.30 -26.52 0.21
C ARG A 328 29.50 -27.14 -0.94
N ALA A 329 28.98 -28.36 -0.78
CA ALA A 329 28.15 -29.00 -1.79
C ALA A 329 26.83 -28.24 -1.97
N THR A 330 26.17 -27.85 -0.88
CA THR A 330 24.96 -27.02 -0.86
C THR A 330 25.16 -25.68 -1.58
N ILE A 331 26.21 -24.93 -1.23
CA ILE A 331 26.56 -23.65 -1.88
C ILE A 331 26.79 -23.88 -3.37
N ARG A 332 27.58 -24.89 -3.75
CA ARG A 332 27.89 -25.17 -5.16
C ARG A 332 26.63 -25.53 -5.96
N ALA A 333 25.73 -26.32 -5.38
CA ALA A 333 24.47 -26.69 -5.99
C ALA A 333 23.53 -25.49 -6.12
N GLY A 334 23.42 -24.65 -5.07
CA GLY A 334 22.66 -23.41 -5.11
C GLY A 334 23.16 -22.44 -6.19
N LEU A 335 24.48 -22.22 -6.27
CA LEU A 335 25.09 -21.35 -7.28
C LEU A 335 24.87 -21.85 -8.71
N ARG A 336 24.94 -23.17 -8.95
CA ARG A 336 24.65 -23.76 -10.27
C ARG A 336 23.23 -23.50 -10.74
N HIS A 337 22.29 -23.36 -9.82
CA HIS A 337 20.88 -23.09 -10.10
C HIS A 337 20.48 -21.65 -9.75
N GLY A 338 21.45 -20.77 -9.50
CA GLY A 338 21.24 -19.41 -9.00
C GLY A 338 20.70 -18.43 -10.05
N ALA A 339 20.59 -18.87 -11.31
CA ALA A 339 19.96 -18.11 -12.39
C ALA A 339 18.44 -17.98 -12.22
N LEU A 340 17.80 -18.86 -11.42
CA LEU A 340 16.37 -18.75 -11.12
C LEU A 340 16.14 -17.61 -10.12
N PRO A 341 15.37 -16.56 -10.45
CA PRO A 341 15.12 -15.42 -9.55
C PRO A 341 14.47 -15.87 -8.24
N LEU A 342 14.79 -15.21 -7.11
CA LEU A 342 14.25 -15.56 -5.79
C LEU A 342 12.71 -15.67 -5.79
N PRO A 343 11.93 -14.74 -6.38
CA PRO A 343 10.48 -14.90 -6.47
C PRO A 343 10.09 -16.25 -7.09
N ALA A 344 10.76 -16.68 -8.17
CA ALA A 344 10.51 -17.96 -8.82
C ALA A 344 11.00 -19.16 -8.01
N ILE A 345 12.09 -19.04 -7.25
CA ILE A 345 12.54 -20.06 -6.27
C ILE A 345 11.44 -20.28 -5.22
N LEU A 346 10.97 -19.19 -4.60
CA LEU A 346 9.94 -19.24 -3.55
C LEU A 346 8.60 -19.78 -4.08
N ARG A 347 8.20 -19.38 -5.30
CA ARG A 347 7.04 -19.96 -6.00
C ARG A 347 7.21 -21.47 -6.18
N SER A 348 8.34 -21.91 -6.71
CA SER A 348 8.60 -23.32 -7.05
C SER A 348 8.66 -24.23 -5.83
N ALA A 349 9.15 -23.71 -4.70
CA ALA A 349 9.28 -24.43 -3.44
C ALA A 349 8.04 -24.31 -2.53
N ASN A 350 6.97 -23.64 -2.98
CA ASN A 350 5.75 -23.39 -2.17
C ASN A 350 6.05 -22.66 -0.85
N LEU A 351 6.96 -21.67 -0.90
CA LEU A 351 7.37 -20.88 0.26
C LEU A 351 6.84 -19.44 0.23
N LEU A 352 5.65 -19.28 -0.36
CA LEU A 352 4.93 -18.01 -0.40
C LEU A 352 3.89 -17.93 0.74
N GLY A 353 3.49 -16.71 1.09
CA GLY A 353 2.53 -16.42 2.16
C GLY A 353 3.19 -16.03 3.49
N PRO A 354 2.48 -15.35 4.42
CA PRO A 354 3.08 -14.72 5.60
C PRO A 354 3.88 -15.67 6.50
N ALA A 355 3.30 -16.83 6.85
CA ALA A 355 3.96 -17.82 7.71
C ALA A 355 5.20 -18.46 7.07
N ARG A 356 5.22 -18.60 5.73
CA ARG A 356 6.38 -19.12 4.98
C ARG A 356 7.42 -18.03 4.72
N ARG A 357 7.00 -16.77 4.54
CA ARG A 357 7.85 -15.58 4.44
C ARG A 357 8.66 -15.36 5.72
N GLU A 358 8.02 -15.53 6.86
CA GLU A 358 8.65 -15.50 8.19
C GLU A 358 9.66 -16.66 8.39
N GLN A 359 9.53 -17.75 7.63
CA GLN A 359 10.42 -18.92 7.69
C GLN A 359 11.67 -18.78 6.80
N ASN A 360 11.58 -18.08 5.66
CA ASN A 360 12.67 -17.99 4.67
C ASN A 360 13.32 -16.60 4.57
N ARG A 361 12.78 -15.57 5.24
CA ARG A 361 13.34 -14.20 5.32
C ARG A 361 13.81 -13.81 6.73
N GLN A 362 14.16 -14.80 7.56
CA GLN A 362 14.70 -14.53 8.90
C GLN A 362 16.09 -13.91 8.83
N VAL A 363 16.98 -14.50 8.02
CA VAL A 363 18.39 -14.10 8.03
C VAL A 363 18.97 -14.07 6.62
N VAL A 364 19.71 -13.00 6.32
CA VAL A 364 20.60 -12.94 5.18
C VAL A 364 22.05 -12.79 5.63
N PHE A 365 22.92 -13.66 5.11
CA PHE A 365 24.35 -13.65 5.37
C PHE A 365 25.11 -13.18 4.12
N ARG A 366 25.81 -12.07 4.25
CA ARG A 366 26.48 -11.35 3.16
C ARG A 366 27.98 -11.30 3.43
N HIS A 367 28.75 -11.36 2.36
CA HIS A 367 30.18 -11.11 2.39
C HIS A 367 30.52 -10.12 1.29
N TRP A 368 31.11 -8.98 1.67
CA TRP A 368 31.51 -7.94 0.75
C TRP A 368 33.00 -7.66 0.89
N ASN A 369 33.75 -7.95 -0.17
CA ASN A 369 35.11 -7.47 -0.29
C ASN A 369 35.08 -6.02 -0.79
N THR A 370 35.61 -5.09 0.01
CA THR A 370 35.65 -3.66 -0.35
C THR A 370 36.82 -3.32 -1.26
N LEU A 371 37.75 -4.25 -1.46
CA LEU A 371 38.86 -4.12 -2.40
C LEU A 371 38.41 -4.52 -3.81
N ALA A 372 38.62 -3.61 -4.76
CA ALA A 372 38.52 -3.88 -6.19
C ALA A 372 39.73 -4.70 -6.68
N GLU A 373 39.65 -5.24 -7.90
CA GLU A 373 40.69 -6.10 -8.49
C GLU A 373 42.06 -5.41 -8.65
N ASP A 374 42.07 -4.08 -8.72
CA ASP A 374 43.27 -3.23 -8.81
C ASP A 374 43.78 -2.73 -7.45
N GLY A 375 43.15 -3.16 -6.34
CA GLY A 375 43.51 -2.78 -4.98
C GLY A 375 42.84 -1.49 -4.49
N PHE A 376 41.90 -0.90 -5.24
CA PHE A 376 41.10 0.24 -4.79
C PHE A 376 40.13 -0.17 -3.68
N ASP A 377 40.24 0.43 -2.49
CA ASP A 377 39.32 0.18 -1.37
C ASP A 377 38.15 1.18 -1.39
N VAL A 378 36.95 0.70 -1.67
CA VAL A 378 35.75 1.57 -1.72
C VAL A 378 35.38 2.14 -0.35
N SER A 379 35.86 1.53 0.73
CA SER A 379 35.60 1.97 2.10
C SER A 379 36.50 3.13 2.53
N ALA A 380 37.64 3.31 1.87
CA ALA A 380 38.57 4.40 2.14
C ALA A 380 39.43 4.70 0.90
N PHE A 381 39.24 5.86 0.30
CA PHE A 381 39.99 6.31 -0.88
C PHE A 381 40.15 7.83 -0.89
N GLU A 382 40.80 8.37 -1.92
CA GLU A 382 41.02 9.81 -2.03
C GLU A 382 40.47 10.37 -3.34
N LEU A 383 39.98 11.60 -3.25
CA LEU A 383 39.63 12.42 -4.39
C LEU A 383 40.75 13.46 -4.59
N VAL A 384 41.40 13.42 -5.75
CA VAL A 384 42.55 14.27 -6.09
C VAL A 384 42.13 15.28 -7.15
N GLY A 385 42.26 16.58 -6.84
CA GLY A 385 42.03 17.68 -7.76
C GLY A 385 43.34 18.35 -8.21
N ASP A 386 43.23 19.53 -8.84
CA ASP A 386 44.42 20.28 -9.29
C ASP A 386 45.01 21.05 -8.09
N GLY A 387 45.82 20.36 -7.28
CA GLY A 387 46.44 20.92 -6.08
C GLY A 387 45.63 20.78 -4.79
N THR A 388 44.43 20.18 -4.86
CA THR A 388 43.61 19.81 -3.71
C THR A 388 43.55 18.28 -3.55
N ARG A 389 43.42 17.81 -2.31
CA ARG A 389 43.22 16.40 -1.99
C ARG A 389 42.30 16.30 -0.80
N CYS A 390 41.30 15.42 -0.88
CA CYS A 390 40.51 15.04 0.28
C CYS A 390 40.46 13.51 0.40
N SER A 391 40.57 13.03 1.63
CA SER A 391 40.33 11.63 1.96
C SER A 391 38.84 11.42 2.15
N VAL A 392 38.37 10.31 1.60
CA VAL A 392 36.99 9.88 1.65
C VAL A 392 36.93 8.54 2.35
N SER A 393 36.14 8.45 3.42
CA SER A 393 35.90 7.18 4.13
C SER A 393 34.42 6.91 4.27
N MET A 394 34.02 5.65 4.14
CA MET A 394 32.63 5.24 4.22
C MET A 394 32.21 5.14 5.70
N LEU A 395 31.17 5.88 6.09
CA LEU A 395 30.41 5.61 7.31
C LEU A 395 29.67 4.29 7.12
N ASP A 396 29.59 3.48 8.18
CA ASP A 396 29.17 2.07 8.09
C ASP A 396 28.01 1.82 7.12
N PRO A 397 28.09 0.74 6.31
CA PRO A 397 27.16 0.52 5.21
C PRO A 397 25.73 0.25 5.71
N THR A 398 24.88 1.28 5.63
CA THR A 398 23.45 1.19 5.99
C THR A 398 22.64 0.74 4.77
N THR A 399 22.69 -0.56 4.46
CA THR A 399 21.76 -1.14 3.47
C THR A 399 20.67 -1.91 4.19
N VAL A 400 19.43 -1.40 4.12
CA VAL A 400 18.26 -2.11 4.62
C VAL A 400 17.85 -3.18 3.62
N THR A 401 17.94 -4.43 4.07
CA THR A 401 17.40 -5.58 3.35
C THR A 401 16.08 -5.99 4.01
N ASN A 402 15.17 -6.56 3.23
CA ASN A 402 13.87 -7.04 3.70
C ASN A 402 14.01 -8.44 4.37
N PHE A 403 14.90 -8.50 5.38
CA PHE A 403 15.23 -9.64 6.25
C PHE A 403 15.33 -9.17 7.71
N ARG A 404 14.83 -9.99 8.66
CA ARG A 404 14.82 -9.64 10.10
C ARG A 404 16.22 -9.39 10.66
N LEU A 405 17.18 -10.24 10.31
CA LEU A 405 18.58 -10.07 10.66
C LEU A 405 19.46 -10.10 9.41
N THR A 406 20.30 -9.09 9.26
CA THR A 406 21.34 -9.04 8.24
C THR A 406 22.71 -9.13 8.89
N VAL A 407 23.45 -10.18 8.52
CA VAL A 407 24.84 -10.34 8.91
C VAL A 407 25.71 -10.01 7.69
N LEU A 408 26.48 -8.95 7.75
CA LEU A 408 27.38 -8.52 6.68
C LEU A 408 28.83 -8.62 7.17
N MET A 409 29.60 -9.46 6.50
CA MET A 409 31.05 -9.50 6.64
C MET A 409 31.64 -8.52 5.63
N THR A 410 32.47 -7.57 6.08
CA THR A 410 33.25 -6.70 5.19
C THR A 410 34.72 -7.02 5.34
N GLU A 411 35.41 -7.23 4.22
CA GLU A 411 36.85 -7.45 4.17
C GLU A 411 37.50 -6.36 3.31
N GLY A 412 38.48 -5.65 3.87
CA GLY A 412 39.14 -4.53 3.19
C GLY A 412 40.51 -4.24 3.79
N SER A 413 41.05 -3.04 3.52
CA SER A 413 42.32 -2.58 4.10
C SER A 413 42.31 -2.56 5.63
N GLY A 414 41.13 -2.34 6.23
CA GLY A 414 40.91 -2.39 7.68
C GLY A 414 40.71 -3.80 8.27
N GLY A 415 40.94 -4.87 7.51
CA GLY A 415 40.73 -6.25 7.95
C GLY A 415 39.28 -6.74 7.86
N LEU A 416 39.01 -7.92 8.43
CA LEU A 416 37.68 -8.54 8.44
C LEU A 416 36.84 -7.96 9.58
N ARG A 417 35.68 -7.39 9.24
CA ARG A 417 34.74 -6.78 10.18
C ARG A 417 33.34 -7.38 10.03
N MET A 418 32.62 -7.45 11.13
CA MET A 418 31.26 -8.00 11.18
C MET A 418 30.24 -6.95 11.54
N HIS A 419 29.23 -6.85 10.68
CA HIS A 419 28.10 -5.96 10.83
C HIS A 419 26.85 -6.79 11.10
N TRP A 420 26.18 -6.52 12.21
CA TRP A 420 24.90 -7.12 12.55
C TRP A 420 23.86 -6.03 12.50
N MET A 421 22.90 -6.15 11.58
CA MET A 421 21.89 -5.13 11.34
C MET A 421 20.50 -5.74 11.46
N ASN A 422 19.66 -5.07 12.22
CA ASN A 422 18.24 -5.37 12.34
C ASN A 422 17.48 -4.26 11.61
N SER A 423 16.77 -4.62 10.54
CA SER A 423 16.18 -3.64 9.62
C SER A 423 14.81 -3.13 10.06
N ASP A 424 14.09 -3.86 10.92
CA ASP A 424 12.70 -3.60 11.30
C ASP A 424 12.48 -3.49 12.81
N GLY A 425 13.55 -3.59 13.61
CA GLY A 425 13.47 -3.56 15.07
C GLY A 425 12.97 -4.87 15.70
N SER A 426 12.80 -5.95 14.92
CA SER A 426 12.21 -7.21 15.39
C SER A 426 13.12 -8.09 16.26
N VAL A 427 14.44 -7.87 16.24
CA VAL A 427 15.43 -8.57 17.08
C VAL A 427 16.09 -7.57 18.05
N ASP A 428 15.95 -7.77 19.36
CA ASP A 428 16.53 -6.84 20.32
C ASP A 428 18.08 -6.80 20.29
N ARG A 429 18.64 -5.72 20.83
CA ARG A 429 20.09 -5.50 20.87
C ARG A 429 20.83 -6.55 21.69
N THR A 430 20.26 -7.00 22.81
CA THR A 430 20.87 -8.03 23.67
C THR A 430 21.02 -9.35 22.93
N THR A 431 19.99 -9.74 22.17
CA THR A 431 20.00 -10.92 21.30
C THR A 431 21.07 -10.81 20.22
N THR A 432 21.17 -9.64 19.58
CA THR A 432 22.19 -9.40 18.54
C THR A 432 23.62 -9.44 19.09
N ASP A 433 23.86 -8.83 20.26
CA ASP A 433 25.16 -8.84 20.95
C ASP A 433 25.56 -10.25 21.39
N THR A 434 24.59 -11.06 21.81
CA THR A 434 24.81 -12.45 22.22
C THR A 434 25.15 -13.31 21.00
N LEU A 435 24.37 -13.21 19.92
CA LEU A 435 24.66 -13.88 18.65
C LEU A 435 26.06 -13.55 18.13
N ALA A 436 26.46 -12.27 18.17
CA ALA A 436 27.78 -11.84 17.71
C ALA A 436 28.93 -12.46 18.53
N ARG A 437 28.78 -12.50 19.86
CA ARG A 437 29.77 -13.10 20.77
C ARG A 437 29.88 -14.61 20.59
N ASP A 438 28.75 -15.29 20.52
CA ASP A 438 28.71 -16.75 20.39
C ASP A 438 29.20 -17.16 19.01
N TYR A 439 28.92 -16.37 17.97
CA TYR A 439 29.49 -16.55 16.63
C TYR A 439 31.02 -16.47 16.61
N LEU A 440 31.64 -15.49 17.29
CA LEU A 440 33.10 -15.43 17.43
C LEU A 440 33.67 -16.63 18.16
N THR A 441 32.98 -17.10 19.21
CA THR A 441 33.37 -18.29 19.96
C THR A 441 33.35 -19.53 19.09
N VAL A 442 32.29 -19.69 18.27
CA VAL A 442 32.17 -20.77 17.30
C VAL A 442 33.27 -20.68 16.24
N ILE A 443 33.56 -19.50 15.68
CA ILE A 443 34.65 -19.34 14.69
C ILE A 443 35.99 -19.78 15.31
N ALA A 444 36.31 -19.28 16.50
CA ALA A 444 37.56 -19.59 17.20
C ALA A 444 37.71 -21.08 17.51
N ASP A 445 36.63 -21.72 17.93
CA ASP A 445 36.61 -23.15 18.22
C ASP A 445 36.73 -24.00 16.94
N LEU A 446 35.97 -23.63 15.91
CA LEU A 446 35.97 -24.29 14.61
C LEU A 446 37.39 -24.32 14.01
N VAL A 447 38.14 -23.20 14.06
CA VAL A 447 39.53 -23.17 13.57
C VAL A 447 40.54 -23.83 14.50
N ALA A 448 40.19 -24.10 15.77
CA ALA A 448 41.07 -24.78 16.72
C ALA A 448 40.88 -26.30 16.70
N ALA A 449 39.66 -26.77 16.47
CA ALA A 449 39.29 -28.18 16.52
C ALA A 449 38.28 -28.53 15.41
N PRO A 450 38.67 -28.51 14.12
CA PRO A 450 37.75 -28.74 13.00
C PRO A 450 37.12 -30.14 12.98
N ASN A 451 37.70 -31.12 13.70
CA ASN A 451 37.14 -32.47 13.82
C ASN A 451 36.26 -32.65 15.07
N ARG A 452 36.03 -31.59 15.86
CA ARG A 452 35.12 -31.64 17.02
C ARG A 452 33.68 -31.84 16.54
N THR A 453 32.93 -32.65 17.27
CA THR A 453 31.50 -32.85 16.98
C THR A 453 30.70 -31.60 17.30
N LEU A 454 29.61 -31.35 16.56
CA LEU A 454 28.76 -30.18 16.80
C LEU A 454 28.14 -30.22 18.21
N ALA A 455 27.83 -31.40 18.75
CA ALA A 455 27.37 -31.57 20.14
C ALA A 455 28.39 -31.05 21.17
N GLU A 456 29.67 -31.39 21.01
CA GLU A 456 30.74 -30.92 21.91
C GLU A 456 31.00 -29.43 21.74
N ALA A 457 30.92 -28.91 20.51
CA ALA A 457 31.04 -27.49 20.23
C ALA A 457 29.94 -26.66 20.89
N LEU A 458 28.68 -27.09 20.78
CA LEU A 458 27.53 -26.42 21.38
C LEU A 458 27.58 -26.42 22.91
N ALA A 459 28.23 -27.42 23.52
CA ALA A 459 28.42 -27.49 24.97
C ALA A 459 29.41 -26.45 25.52
N LEU A 460 30.19 -25.78 24.66
CA LEU A 460 31.06 -24.66 25.05
C LEU A 460 30.31 -23.33 25.19
N LEU A 461 29.15 -23.22 24.55
CA LEU A 461 28.36 -22.00 24.54
C LEU A 461 27.46 -21.92 25.79
N PRO A 462 27.15 -20.71 26.30
CA PRO A 462 26.21 -20.55 27.39
C PRO A 462 24.84 -21.17 27.06
N ALA A 463 24.14 -21.73 28.05
CA ALA A 463 22.82 -22.30 27.81
C ALA A 463 21.80 -21.21 27.40
N VAL A 464 21.10 -21.40 26.29
CA VAL A 464 20.05 -20.50 25.79
C VAL A 464 18.66 -21.13 26.01
N SER A 465 17.70 -20.33 26.51
CA SER A 465 16.32 -20.79 26.65
C SER A 465 15.55 -20.63 25.34
N HIS A 466 15.06 -21.74 24.78
CA HIS A 466 14.21 -21.73 23.58
C HIS A 466 12.73 -21.53 23.97
N THR A 467 12.32 -20.31 24.31
CA THR A 467 10.93 -20.01 24.76
C THR A 467 9.90 -19.87 23.63
N GLY A 468 10.28 -20.01 22.36
CA GLY A 468 9.35 -20.02 21.24
C GLY A 468 8.67 -21.38 21.02
N VAL A 469 7.33 -21.40 21.01
CA VAL A 469 6.54 -22.53 20.49
C VAL A 469 6.82 -22.61 18.99
N ALA A 470 7.38 -23.73 18.51
CA ALA A 470 7.42 -24.00 17.07
C ALA A 470 5.96 -23.97 16.57
N PRO A 471 5.58 -23.07 15.64
CA PRO A 471 4.21 -23.05 15.15
C PRO A 471 3.91 -24.44 14.59
N ALA A 472 2.85 -25.06 15.10
CA ALA A 472 2.44 -26.38 14.63
C ALA A 472 2.12 -26.26 13.14
N LEU A 473 3.02 -26.77 12.30
CA LEU A 473 2.67 -27.14 10.95
C LEU A 473 1.51 -28.13 11.08
N ALA A 474 0.37 -27.80 10.49
CA ALA A 474 -0.56 -28.84 10.09
C ALA A 474 0.28 -29.87 9.32
N ALA A 475 0.28 -31.11 9.81
CA ALA A 475 1.06 -32.19 9.22
C ALA A 475 0.77 -32.24 7.71
N PRO A 476 1.74 -32.65 6.87
CA PRO A 476 1.42 -32.98 5.49
C PRO A 476 0.25 -33.96 5.52
N ALA A 477 -0.86 -33.58 4.89
CA ALA A 477 -1.99 -34.48 4.75
C ALA A 477 -1.50 -35.78 4.10
N ASP A 478 -1.95 -36.90 4.65
CA ASP A 478 -1.61 -38.25 4.21
C ASP A 478 -1.66 -38.35 2.67
N PRO A 479 -0.59 -38.85 2.00
CA PRO A 479 -0.54 -38.93 0.54
C PRO A 479 -1.67 -39.76 -0.09
N GLU A 480 -2.39 -40.55 0.72
CA GLU A 480 -3.49 -41.42 0.27
C GLU A 480 -4.89 -40.81 0.37
N GLN A 481 -5.05 -39.55 0.84
CA GLN A 481 -6.37 -38.89 0.89
C GLN A 481 -6.50 -37.62 0.04
N LEU A 482 -5.57 -37.38 -0.89
CA LEU A 482 -5.78 -36.43 -1.98
C LEU A 482 -6.75 -37.04 -3.02
N ALA A 483 -8.05 -36.92 -2.75
CA ALA A 483 -9.00 -36.83 -3.84
C ALA A 483 -8.55 -35.63 -4.70
N THR A 484 -8.05 -35.95 -5.88
CA THR A 484 -7.40 -35.03 -6.81
C THR A 484 -8.42 -33.99 -7.25
N VAL A 485 -8.42 -32.81 -6.63
CA VAL A 485 -8.96 -31.60 -7.26
C VAL A 485 -7.76 -30.85 -7.81
N THR A 486 -7.32 -31.25 -9.00
CA THR A 486 -6.47 -30.43 -9.85
C THR A 486 -7.25 -29.16 -10.18
N VAL A 487 -6.96 -28.06 -9.49
CA VAL A 487 -7.41 -26.74 -9.91
C VAL A 487 -6.70 -26.43 -11.23
N ALA A 488 -7.44 -26.18 -12.29
CA ALA A 488 -6.88 -25.92 -13.61
C ALA A 488 -6.05 -24.63 -13.56
N ALA A 489 -4.80 -24.71 -14.02
CA ALA A 489 -3.93 -23.53 -14.15
C ALA A 489 -4.57 -22.42 -15.00
N ALA A 490 -5.47 -22.80 -15.93
CA ALA A 490 -6.29 -21.87 -16.70
C ALA A 490 -7.28 -21.08 -15.82
N THR A 491 -7.98 -21.74 -14.89
CA THR A 491 -8.92 -21.08 -13.96
C THR A 491 -8.21 -20.15 -12.98
N ILE A 492 -7.02 -20.54 -12.51
CA ILE A 492 -6.18 -19.66 -11.67
C ILE A 492 -5.73 -18.41 -12.46
N ALA A 493 -5.34 -18.57 -13.72
CA ALA A 493 -4.97 -17.45 -14.57
C ALA A 493 -6.16 -16.54 -14.91
N GLU A 494 -7.36 -17.12 -15.16
CA GLU A 494 -8.59 -16.38 -15.43
C GLU A 494 -9.05 -15.56 -14.22
N VAL A 495 -9.13 -16.18 -13.03
CA VAL A 495 -9.46 -15.50 -11.78
C VAL A 495 -8.35 -14.49 -11.42
N GLY A 496 -7.09 -14.84 -11.64
CA GLY A 496 -5.93 -13.98 -11.37
C GLY A 496 -5.92 -12.72 -12.24
N ALA A 497 -6.24 -12.83 -13.53
CA ALA A 497 -6.35 -11.67 -14.41
C ALA A 497 -7.43 -10.69 -13.92
N ILE A 498 -8.56 -11.21 -13.41
CA ILE A 498 -9.63 -10.40 -12.84
C ILE A 498 -9.15 -9.71 -11.54
N TRP A 499 -8.45 -10.43 -10.68
CA TRP A 499 -7.87 -9.86 -9.47
C TRP A 499 -6.83 -8.77 -9.77
N THR A 500 -5.95 -8.97 -10.75
CA THR A 500 -4.96 -7.97 -11.16
C THR A 500 -5.64 -6.72 -11.69
N GLU A 501 -6.72 -6.89 -12.47
CA GLU A 501 -7.50 -5.78 -13.01
C GLU A 501 -8.22 -4.97 -11.92
N VAL A 502 -8.72 -5.65 -10.88
CA VAL A 502 -9.49 -5.03 -9.79
C VAL A 502 -8.60 -4.41 -8.72
N LEU A 503 -7.58 -5.14 -8.26
CA LEU A 503 -6.66 -4.69 -7.22
C LEU A 503 -5.55 -3.78 -7.75
N ARG A 504 -5.38 -3.70 -9.08
CA ARG A 504 -4.26 -3.01 -9.76
C ARG A 504 -2.89 -3.50 -9.29
N VAL A 505 -2.82 -4.75 -8.83
CA VAL A 505 -1.59 -5.44 -8.43
C VAL A 505 -1.16 -6.34 -9.59
N PRO A 506 -0.03 -6.05 -10.26
CA PRO A 506 0.54 -6.98 -11.23
C PRO A 506 1.08 -8.24 -10.53
N ASP A 507 1.12 -9.36 -11.25
CA ASP A 507 1.78 -10.62 -10.84
C ASP A 507 1.20 -11.38 -9.64
N LEU A 508 -0.10 -11.65 -9.67
CA LEU A 508 -0.78 -12.42 -8.64
C LEU A 508 -0.41 -13.90 -8.64
N LEU A 509 -0.12 -14.41 -7.44
CA LEU A 509 0.21 -15.80 -7.18
C LEU A 509 -1.03 -16.57 -6.76
N PRO A 510 -1.13 -17.87 -7.06
CA PRO A 510 -2.24 -18.69 -6.60
C PRO A 510 -2.42 -18.64 -5.07
N ALA A 511 -1.34 -18.48 -4.29
CA ALA A 511 -1.45 -18.40 -2.83
C ALA A 511 -1.82 -17.01 -2.29
N ASP A 512 -1.86 -15.97 -3.13
CA ASP A 512 -2.06 -14.59 -2.67
C ASP A 512 -3.45 -14.40 -2.11
N SER A 513 -3.51 -13.77 -0.93
CA SER A 513 -4.75 -13.47 -0.22
C SER A 513 -5.30 -12.12 -0.65
N PHE A 514 -6.58 -12.08 -1.03
CA PHE A 514 -7.28 -10.89 -1.48
C PHE A 514 -7.16 -9.71 -0.48
N PHE A 515 -7.30 -9.99 0.81
CA PHE A 515 -7.27 -8.96 1.86
C PHE A 515 -5.85 -8.53 2.24
N GLU A 516 -4.85 -9.37 2.02
CA GLU A 516 -3.43 -9.03 2.27
C GLU A 516 -2.88 -8.12 1.17
N LEU A 517 -3.48 -8.15 -0.02
CA LEU A 517 -3.16 -7.29 -1.15
C LEU A 517 -3.90 -5.94 -1.12
N GLY A 518 -4.43 -5.54 0.04
CA GLY A 518 -5.18 -4.29 0.20
C GLY A 518 -6.62 -4.36 -0.29
N GLY A 519 -7.11 -5.55 -0.67
CA GLY A 519 -8.52 -5.77 -0.98
C GLY A 519 -9.40 -5.49 0.24
N HIS A 520 -10.36 -4.60 0.08
CA HIS A 520 -11.41 -4.34 1.07
C HIS A 520 -12.78 -4.70 0.49
N SER A 521 -13.82 -4.67 1.31
CA SER A 521 -15.13 -5.22 0.94
C SER A 521 -15.79 -4.59 -0.30
N LEU A 522 -15.45 -3.34 -0.63
CA LEU A 522 -15.87 -2.66 -1.87
C LEU A 522 -15.19 -3.28 -3.10
N ILE A 523 -13.88 -3.51 -3.02
CA ILE A 523 -13.08 -4.11 -4.08
C ILE A 523 -13.43 -5.61 -4.23
N ALA A 524 -13.75 -6.28 -3.11
CA ALA A 524 -14.17 -7.68 -3.08
C ALA A 524 -15.45 -7.91 -3.88
N ALA A 525 -16.39 -6.96 -3.79
CA ALA A 525 -17.63 -6.99 -4.55
C ALA A 525 -17.38 -6.91 -6.05
N THR A 526 -16.60 -5.92 -6.48
CA THR A 526 -16.19 -5.74 -7.88
C THR A 526 -15.45 -6.96 -8.41
N LEU A 527 -14.58 -7.54 -7.58
CA LEU A 527 -13.84 -8.75 -7.89
C LEU A 527 -14.76 -9.94 -8.16
N LEU A 528 -15.64 -10.25 -7.21
CA LEU A 528 -16.50 -11.42 -7.28
C LEU A 528 -17.55 -11.29 -8.37
N ALA A 529 -18.06 -10.08 -8.60
CA ALA A 529 -18.97 -9.84 -9.71
C ALA A 529 -18.30 -10.12 -11.06
N ARG A 530 -17.04 -9.68 -11.25
CA ARG A 530 -16.25 -9.99 -12.45
C ARG A 530 -15.93 -11.48 -12.58
N ILE A 531 -15.61 -12.16 -11.48
CA ILE A 531 -15.36 -13.62 -11.47
C ILE A 531 -16.63 -14.36 -11.87
N ASN A 532 -17.76 -14.05 -11.25
CA ASN A 532 -19.04 -14.71 -11.50
C ASN A 532 -19.54 -14.48 -12.93
N GLU A 533 -19.44 -13.23 -13.42
CA GLU A 533 -19.83 -12.86 -14.79
C GLU A 533 -18.92 -13.53 -15.84
N ARG A 534 -17.60 -13.36 -15.74
CA ARG A 534 -16.67 -13.87 -16.76
C ARG A 534 -16.59 -15.40 -16.75
N LEU A 535 -16.81 -16.02 -15.59
CA LEU A 535 -16.53 -17.44 -15.42
C LEU A 535 -17.78 -18.31 -15.30
N GLY A 536 -18.98 -17.73 -15.23
CA GLY A 536 -20.26 -18.46 -15.18
C GLY A 536 -20.44 -19.24 -13.88
N VAL A 537 -20.03 -18.65 -12.76
CA VAL A 537 -19.95 -19.27 -11.43
C VAL A 537 -20.65 -18.37 -10.40
N GLU A 538 -20.97 -18.93 -9.23
CA GLU A 538 -21.58 -18.23 -8.10
C GLU A 538 -20.64 -18.34 -6.88
N ILE A 539 -19.58 -17.53 -6.86
CA ILE A 539 -18.68 -17.39 -5.72
C ILE A 539 -19.16 -16.22 -4.86
N SER A 540 -19.41 -16.46 -3.58
CA SER A 540 -19.94 -15.45 -2.66
C SER A 540 -18.83 -14.66 -1.95
N ILE A 541 -19.16 -13.55 -1.25
CA ILE A 541 -18.14 -12.83 -0.45
C ILE A 541 -17.68 -13.68 0.74
N ARG A 542 -18.57 -14.49 1.32
CA ARG A 542 -18.26 -15.44 2.39
C ARG A 542 -17.27 -16.48 1.91
N ASP A 543 -17.40 -16.94 0.67
CA ASP A 543 -16.40 -17.80 0.06
C ASP A 543 -15.05 -17.09 -0.01
N LEU A 544 -15.00 -15.84 -0.47
CA LEU A 544 -13.77 -15.03 -0.46
C LEU A 544 -13.22 -14.81 0.95
N PHE A 545 -14.05 -14.57 1.96
CA PHE A 545 -13.59 -14.39 3.34
C PHE A 545 -13.11 -15.68 4.01
N SER A 546 -13.74 -16.81 3.67
CA SER A 546 -13.38 -18.13 4.20
C SER A 546 -12.19 -18.75 3.46
N HIS A 547 -12.01 -18.37 2.20
CA HIS A 547 -11.02 -18.89 1.28
C HIS A 547 -10.34 -17.73 0.54
N PRO A 548 -9.61 -16.85 1.26
CA PRO A 548 -9.17 -15.58 0.72
C PRO A 548 -8.06 -15.67 -0.31
N ARG A 549 -7.53 -16.86 -0.62
CA ARG A 549 -6.42 -17.05 -1.56
C ARG A 549 -6.92 -17.29 -2.98
N LEU A 550 -6.20 -16.77 -3.97
CA LEU A 550 -6.54 -16.89 -5.40
C LEU A 550 -6.79 -18.35 -5.84
N VAL A 551 -6.00 -19.30 -5.34
CA VAL A 551 -6.07 -20.74 -5.63
C VAL A 551 -7.30 -21.38 -5.00
N ASP A 552 -7.73 -20.88 -3.84
CA ASP A 552 -8.91 -21.43 -3.18
C ASP A 552 -10.18 -20.96 -3.88
N ILE A 553 -10.20 -19.70 -4.32
CA ILE A 553 -11.28 -19.14 -5.15
C ILE A 553 -11.31 -19.83 -6.51
N ALA A 554 -10.16 -19.96 -7.19
CA ALA A 554 -10.07 -20.72 -8.43
C ALA A 554 -10.51 -22.19 -8.25
N GLY A 555 -10.22 -22.79 -7.09
CA GLY A 555 -10.69 -24.12 -6.74
C GLY A 555 -12.20 -24.20 -6.52
N LEU A 556 -12.85 -23.16 -6.00
CA LEU A 556 -14.31 -23.08 -5.92
C LEU A 556 -14.93 -22.92 -7.32
N VAL A 557 -14.32 -22.09 -8.17
CA VAL A 557 -14.71 -21.90 -9.57
C VAL A 557 -14.62 -23.22 -10.34
N ASP A 558 -13.55 -23.99 -10.16
CA ASP A 558 -13.39 -25.31 -10.79
C ASP A 558 -14.38 -26.35 -10.26
N ARG A 559 -14.72 -26.30 -8.97
CA ARG A 559 -15.73 -27.21 -8.38
C ARG A 559 -17.12 -26.94 -8.94
N GLN A 560 -17.49 -25.67 -9.16
CA GLN A 560 -18.77 -25.32 -9.79
C GLN A 560 -18.76 -25.61 -11.29
N ARG A 561 -17.67 -25.31 -12.01
CA ARG A 561 -17.52 -25.64 -13.43
C ARG A 561 -17.46 -27.16 -13.70
N GLY A 562 -16.98 -27.95 -12.73
CA GLY A 562 -16.98 -29.42 -12.76
C GLY A 562 -18.33 -30.07 -12.42
N ALA A 563 -19.31 -29.31 -11.93
CA ALA A 563 -20.65 -29.77 -11.59
C ALA A 563 -21.69 -29.03 -12.47
N ALA A 564 -21.86 -29.43 -13.72
CA ALA A 564 -22.92 -28.89 -14.56
C ALA A 564 -24.31 -29.33 -14.05
N PRO A 565 -25.31 -28.44 -14.13
CA PRO A 565 -26.10 -28.45 -15.35
C PRO A 565 -26.19 -27.09 -16.06
N LEU A 566 -26.11 -27.21 -17.39
CA LEU A 566 -26.40 -26.27 -18.48
C LEU A 566 -27.18 -25.00 -18.12
N VAL A 567 -26.57 -23.84 -18.39
CA VAL A 567 -27.30 -22.61 -18.77
C VAL A 567 -26.95 -22.26 -20.21
N THR A 568 -27.98 -22.22 -21.04
CA THR A 568 -27.97 -21.87 -22.46
C THR A 568 -27.50 -20.44 -22.69
N VAL A 569 -26.45 -20.28 -23.48
CA VAL A 569 -26.05 -19.02 -24.11
C VAL A 569 -27.13 -18.63 -25.13
N VAL A 570 -27.74 -17.47 -24.95
CA VAL A 570 -28.58 -16.83 -25.97
C VAL A 570 -27.66 -15.93 -26.80
N GLU A 571 -27.57 -16.21 -28.10
CA GLU A 571 -26.85 -15.38 -29.07
C GLU A 571 -27.44 -13.96 -29.14
N PRO A 572 -26.61 -12.93 -29.39
CA PRO A 572 -27.13 -11.60 -29.66
C PRO A 572 -27.73 -11.59 -31.08
N THR A 573 -29.06 -11.55 -31.16
CA THR A 573 -29.77 -11.23 -32.41
C THR A 573 -29.42 -9.82 -32.84
N GLN A 574 -28.79 -9.70 -34.02
CA GLN A 574 -28.85 -8.50 -34.83
C GLN A 574 -30.31 -8.23 -35.18
N GLY A 575 -30.81 -7.07 -34.78
CA GLY A 575 -32.08 -6.51 -35.24
C GLY A 575 -31.80 -5.12 -35.79
N GLU A 576 -31.66 -5.04 -37.11
CA GLU A 576 -31.97 -3.81 -37.84
C GLU A 576 -33.45 -3.50 -37.59
N ASP A 577 -33.76 -2.24 -37.28
CA ASP A 577 -35.01 -1.60 -37.68
C ASP A 577 -34.79 -0.08 -37.62
N GLU A 578 -34.38 0.47 -38.76
CA GLU A 578 -34.60 1.88 -39.10
C GLU A 578 -36.06 2.06 -39.51
N SER A 579 -36.82 2.88 -38.79
CA SER A 579 -37.86 3.72 -39.39
C SER A 579 -38.14 4.91 -38.45
N GLY A 580 -37.87 6.12 -38.95
CA GLY A 580 -37.76 7.33 -38.13
C GLY A 580 -39.03 8.14 -37.92
N SER A 581 -38.88 9.25 -37.19
CA SER A 581 -39.68 10.46 -37.39
C SER A 581 -38.82 11.71 -37.16
N GLU A 582 -38.82 12.64 -38.11
CA GLU A 582 -38.11 13.91 -37.96
C GLU A 582 -38.84 14.80 -36.94
N GLY A 583 -38.29 14.89 -35.73
CA GLY A 583 -38.62 15.92 -34.74
C GLY A 583 -37.89 15.72 -33.42
N GLU A 584 -36.84 16.53 -33.15
CA GLU A 584 -36.04 16.57 -31.90
C GLU A 584 -36.18 15.33 -30.99
N GLU A 585 -35.78 14.15 -31.51
CA GLU A 585 -36.18 12.87 -30.93
C GLU A 585 -35.38 12.58 -29.66
N TRP A 586 -36.06 12.67 -28.52
CA TRP A 586 -35.61 12.07 -27.27
C TRP A 586 -35.65 10.54 -27.38
N GLY A 587 -34.70 9.86 -26.75
CA GLY A 587 -34.53 8.41 -26.85
C GLY A 587 -35.58 7.59 -26.07
N GLU A 588 -35.36 6.27 -26.03
CA GLU A 588 -36.23 5.34 -25.29
C GLU A 588 -36.37 5.71 -23.81
N VAL A 589 -37.61 5.68 -23.29
CA VAL A 589 -37.92 5.90 -21.87
C VAL A 589 -37.72 4.60 -21.09
N PHE A 590 -36.94 4.64 -20.00
CA PHE A 590 -36.68 3.46 -19.16
C PHE A 590 -36.72 3.82 -17.66
N PRO A 591 -36.98 2.86 -16.75
CA PRO A 591 -37.11 3.17 -15.33
C PRO A 591 -35.81 3.73 -14.73
N ALA A 592 -35.92 4.65 -13.77
CA ALA A 592 -34.79 5.12 -13.00
C ALA A 592 -34.24 4.02 -12.07
N ALA A 593 -32.97 4.14 -11.70
CA ALA A 593 -32.40 3.30 -10.64
C ALA A 593 -33.02 3.65 -9.28
N GLY A 594 -33.08 2.67 -8.36
CA GLY A 594 -33.66 2.88 -7.02
C GLY A 594 -33.06 4.08 -6.29
N PHE A 595 -31.73 4.25 -6.35
CA PHE A 595 -31.02 5.39 -5.77
C PHE A 595 -31.48 6.75 -6.32
N GLN A 596 -31.71 6.85 -7.64
CA GLN A 596 -32.22 8.08 -8.27
C GLN A 596 -33.66 8.36 -7.85
N GLU A 597 -34.50 7.32 -7.75
CA GLU A 597 -35.88 7.42 -7.27
C GLU A 597 -35.93 7.85 -5.79
N GLY A 598 -34.99 7.37 -4.96
CA GLY A 598 -34.82 7.77 -3.56
C GLY A 598 -34.49 9.25 -3.40
N ILE A 599 -33.53 9.77 -4.20
CA ILE A 599 -33.19 11.20 -4.25
C ILE A 599 -34.42 12.04 -4.61
N TRP A 600 -35.11 11.66 -5.69
CA TRP A 600 -36.29 12.37 -6.17
C TRP A 600 -37.42 12.40 -5.13
N LEU A 601 -37.65 11.28 -4.42
CA LEU A 601 -38.64 11.22 -3.36
C LEU A 601 -38.24 12.07 -2.14
N ALA A 602 -36.97 12.02 -1.74
CA ALA A 602 -36.45 12.85 -0.64
C ALA A 602 -36.61 14.35 -0.94
N GLN A 603 -36.34 14.78 -2.18
CA GLN A 603 -36.53 16.15 -2.64
C GLN A 603 -38.00 16.59 -2.61
N ARG A 604 -38.95 15.69 -2.90
CA ARG A 604 -40.38 15.98 -2.77
C ARG A 604 -40.85 16.11 -1.32
N LEU A 605 -40.27 15.33 -0.41
CA LEU A 605 -40.63 15.32 1.01
C LEU A 605 -40.04 16.51 1.77
N ASP A 606 -38.83 16.96 1.42
CA ASP A 606 -38.18 18.13 2.03
C ASP A 606 -37.46 19.00 0.99
N PRO A 607 -38.21 19.72 0.12
CA PRO A 607 -37.61 20.52 -0.96
C PRO A 607 -36.63 21.60 -0.49
N LYS A 608 -36.75 22.04 0.76
CA LYS A 608 -35.92 23.13 1.32
C LYS A 608 -34.54 22.65 1.79
N HIS A 609 -34.41 21.39 2.22
CA HIS A 609 -33.17 20.89 2.85
C HIS A 609 -32.57 19.65 2.17
N ALA A 610 -33.28 19.03 1.22
CA ALA A 610 -32.78 17.91 0.42
C ALA A 610 -32.03 18.41 -0.84
N ARG A 611 -30.93 19.14 -0.67
CA ARG A 611 -30.10 19.62 -1.78
C ARG A 611 -29.11 18.55 -2.22
N TYR A 612 -29.39 17.88 -3.33
CA TYR A 612 -28.57 16.80 -3.90
C TYR A 612 -27.67 17.29 -5.04
N HIS A 613 -26.79 18.26 -4.75
CA HIS A 613 -25.74 18.68 -5.66
C HIS A 613 -24.36 18.31 -5.13
N ILE A 614 -23.38 18.23 -6.04
CA ILE A 614 -21.98 17.89 -5.79
C ILE A 614 -21.16 19.13 -6.22
N PRO A 615 -20.73 19.96 -5.26
CA PRO A 615 -19.80 21.05 -5.54
C PRO A 615 -18.39 20.48 -5.67
N LEU A 616 -17.71 20.79 -6.77
CA LEU A 616 -16.32 20.44 -7.03
C LEU A 616 -15.54 21.71 -7.32
N THR A 617 -14.47 21.97 -6.58
CA THR A 617 -13.75 23.25 -6.65
C THR A 617 -12.23 23.09 -6.64
N TRP A 618 -11.55 23.88 -7.49
CA TRP A 618 -10.10 23.84 -7.66
C TRP A 618 -9.49 25.23 -7.71
N ARG A 619 -8.31 25.38 -7.13
CA ARG A 619 -7.37 26.45 -7.48
C ARG A 619 -6.69 26.09 -8.80
N VAL A 620 -6.58 27.06 -9.69
CA VAL A 620 -6.00 26.92 -11.02
C VAL A 620 -4.65 27.62 -11.04
N ASP A 621 -3.58 26.84 -11.19
CA ASP A 621 -2.21 27.36 -11.38
C ASP A 621 -1.82 27.20 -12.85
N GLY A 622 -1.63 28.33 -13.56
CA GLY A 622 -1.30 28.37 -14.99
C GLY A 622 -2.46 28.84 -15.88
N GLU A 623 -2.27 28.78 -17.20
CA GLU A 623 -3.26 29.25 -18.18
C GLU A 623 -4.35 28.21 -18.42
N LEU A 624 -5.61 28.62 -18.21
CA LEU A 624 -6.82 27.85 -18.52
C LEU A 624 -7.68 28.65 -19.49
N ASP A 625 -7.93 28.10 -20.67
CA ASP A 625 -8.73 28.76 -21.72
C ASP A 625 -10.23 28.50 -21.47
N PRO A 626 -11.05 29.55 -21.23
CA PRO A 626 -12.48 29.41 -20.97
C PRO A 626 -13.26 28.82 -22.15
N GLU A 627 -12.91 29.18 -23.39
CA GLU A 627 -13.58 28.69 -24.59
C GLU A 627 -13.29 27.20 -24.81
N ARG A 628 -12.02 26.82 -24.60
CA ARG A 628 -11.60 25.42 -24.64
C ARG A 628 -12.26 24.59 -23.55
N LEU A 629 -12.41 25.16 -22.35
CA LEU A 629 -13.14 24.52 -21.25
C LEU A 629 -14.61 24.29 -21.60
N ARG A 630 -15.28 25.30 -22.18
CA ARG A 630 -16.68 25.20 -22.63
C ARG A 630 -16.86 24.11 -23.67
N ALA A 631 -16.00 24.07 -24.68
CA ALA A 631 -16.01 23.05 -25.72
C ALA A 631 -15.69 21.64 -25.16
N ALA A 632 -14.77 21.53 -24.19
CA ALA A 632 -14.45 20.28 -23.53
C ALA A 632 -15.65 19.73 -22.74
N LEU A 633 -16.38 20.59 -22.03
CA LEU A 633 -17.60 20.24 -21.30
C LEU A 633 -18.73 19.82 -22.26
N ALA A 634 -18.90 20.51 -23.39
CA ALA A 634 -19.87 20.12 -24.41
C ALA A 634 -19.54 18.73 -25.02
N LEU A 635 -18.27 18.45 -25.29
CA LEU A 635 -17.82 17.13 -25.74
C LEU A 635 -18.06 16.05 -24.67
N LEU A 636 -17.85 16.39 -23.39
CA LEU A 636 -18.12 15.50 -22.27
C LEU A 636 -19.62 15.15 -22.16
N VAL A 637 -20.51 16.13 -22.27
CA VAL A 637 -21.97 15.92 -22.31
C VAL A 637 -22.39 15.08 -23.51
N THR A 638 -21.74 15.29 -24.66
CA THR A 638 -21.98 14.49 -25.87
C THR A 638 -21.60 13.03 -25.66
N ARG A 639 -20.43 12.78 -25.04
CA ARG A 639 -19.85 11.45 -24.84
C ARG A 639 -20.59 10.61 -23.80
N HIS A 640 -21.18 11.23 -22.77
CA HIS A 640 -21.79 10.52 -21.64
C HIS A 640 -23.30 10.78 -21.56
N GLU A 641 -24.11 9.77 -21.89
CA GLU A 641 -25.58 9.87 -21.96
C GLU A 641 -26.21 10.38 -20.66
N ILE A 642 -25.65 10.03 -19.50
CA ILE A 642 -26.20 10.41 -18.20
C ILE A 642 -26.22 11.94 -17.99
N LEU A 643 -25.27 12.68 -18.57
CA LEU A 643 -25.19 14.14 -18.45
C LEU A 643 -26.22 14.89 -19.31
N ARG A 644 -26.90 14.16 -20.20
CA ARG A 644 -28.00 14.65 -21.06
C ARG A 644 -29.28 13.86 -20.84
N THR A 645 -29.42 13.20 -19.68
CA THR A 645 -30.60 12.43 -19.30
C THR A 645 -31.56 13.29 -18.50
N ARG A 646 -32.83 13.32 -18.90
CA ARG A 646 -33.92 13.92 -18.10
C ARG A 646 -34.64 12.88 -17.26
N PHE A 647 -35.32 13.36 -16.24
CA PHE A 647 -36.07 12.56 -15.27
C PHE A 647 -37.54 12.94 -15.28
N VAL A 648 -38.40 11.97 -15.54
CA VAL A 648 -39.83 12.16 -15.76
C VAL A 648 -40.65 11.24 -14.86
N ASP A 649 -41.73 11.78 -14.29
CA ASP A 649 -42.67 11.02 -13.45
C ASP A 649 -43.69 10.30 -14.34
N HIS A 650 -43.74 8.98 -14.25
CA HIS A 650 -44.82 8.17 -14.83
C HIS A 650 -45.47 7.33 -13.71
N ASP A 651 -46.74 7.62 -13.43
CA ASP A 651 -47.56 6.92 -12.44
C ASP A 651 -46.91 6.80 -11.04
N GLY A 652 -46.23 7.87 -10.59
CA GLY A 652 -45.61 7.93 -9.27
C GLY A 652 -44.25 7.23 -9.19
N ARG A 653 -43.67 6.88 -10.34
CA ARG A 653 -42.33 6.30 -10.47
C ARG A 653 -41.45 7.19 -11.32
N LEU A 654 -40.16 7.19 -11.01
CA LEU A 654 -39.17 7.96 -11.77
C LEU A 654 -38.69 7.17 -12.99
N PHE A 655 -38.69 7.81 -14.15
CA PHE A 655 -38.14 7.29 -15.40
C PHE A 655 -37.07 8.22 -15.94
N GLN A 656 -36.20 7.66 -16.77
CA GLN A 656 -35.09 8.31 -17.44
C GLN A 656 -35.33 8.33 -18.95
N GLU A 657 -34.90 9.41 -19.58
CA GLU A 657 -34.98 9.57 -21.02
C GLU A 657 -33.74 10.35 -21.50
N VAL A 658 -32.99 9.74 -22.42
CA VAL A 658 -31.73 10.29 -22.91
C VAL A 658 -32.02 11.30 -24.03
N GLY A 659 -31.63 12.55 -23.83
CA GLY A 659 -31.85 13.64 -24.77
C GLY A 659 -30.66 13.95 -25.68
N PRO A 660 -30.79 14.92 -26.58
CA PRO A 660 -29.67 15.39 -27.39
C PRO A 660 -28.56 16.01 -26.54
N ALA A 661 -27.35 16.09 -27.09
CA ALA A 661 -26.25 16.81 -26.45
C ALA A 661 -26.59 18.30 -26.30
N TRP A 662 -26.08 18.92 -25.23
CA TRP A 662 -26.25 20.33 -24.94
C TRP A 662 -24.93 20.93 -24.48
N GLU A 663 -24.77 22.24 -24.64
CA GLU A 663 -23.57 22.97 -24.26
C GLU A 663 -23.72 23.55 -22.84
N PRO A 664 -22.86 23.16 -21.89
CA PRO A 664 -22.88 23.76 -20.57
C PRO A 664 -22.43 25.22 -20.57
N GLU A 665 -23.14 26.05 -19.82
CA GLU A 665 -22.71 27.42 -19.56
C GLU A 665 -21.50 27.41 -18.62
N VAL A 666 -20.46 28.16 -19.01
CA VAL A 666 -19.29 28.48 -18.18
C VAL A 666 -19.42 29.95 -17.80
N GLU A 667 -19.77 30.20 -16.54
CA GLU A 667 -19.92 31.55 -15.99
C GLU A 667 -18.55 32.11 -15.59
N GLU A 668 -18.14 33.22 -16.21
CA GLU A 668 -16.92 33.93 -15.85
C GLU A 668 -17.24 35.06 -14.89
N VAL A 669 -16.69 35.01 -13.66
CA VAL A 669 -17.00 36.01 -12.61
C VAL A 669 -15.72 36.60 -12.03
N GLU A 670 -15.64 37.93 -12.02
CA GLU A 670 -14.66 38.66 -11.21
C GLU A 670 -15.14 38.71 -9.77
N SER A 671 -14.43 38.02 -8.87
CA SER A 671 -14.79 37.98 -7.46
C SER A 671 -14.21 39.18 -6.72
N SER A 672 -15.00 39.75 -5.80
CA SER A 672 -14.52 40.79 -4.87
C SER A 672 -13.98 40.24 -3.56
N THR A 673 -13.93 38.91 -3.37
CA THR A 673 -13.51 38.26 -2.11
C THR A 673 -12.00 38.25 -1.97
N THR A 674 -11.46 38.58 -0.79
CA THR A 674 -10.01 38.66 -0.56
C THR A 674 -9.47 37.63 0.42
N THR A 675 -10.31 37.11 1.32
CA THR A 675 -9.90 36.09 2.30
C THR A 675 -10.37 34.68 1.93
N ALA A 676 -9.62 33.65 2.35
CA ALA A 676 -10.00 32.25 2.13
C ALA A 676 -11.37 31.89 2.73
N ALA A 677 -11.79 32.51 3.83
CA ALA A 677 -13.12 32.27 4.42
C ALA A 677 -14.25 32.88 3.57
N GLU A 678 -14.05 34.08 3.03
CA GLU A 678 -15.01 34.73 2.13
C GLU A 678 -15.12 34.02 0.79
N GLN A 679 -13.98 33.61 0.21
CA GLN A 679 -13.93 32.80 -1.01
C GLN A 679 -14.76 31.52 -0.86
N ARG A 680 -14.59 30.80 0.26
CA ARG A 680 -15.33 29.56 0.54
C ARG A 680 -16.84 29.79 0.67
N LYS A 681 -17.24 30.81 1.43
CA LYS A 681 -18.65 31.19 1.58
C LYS A 681 -19.29 31.56 0.23
N TRP A 682 -18.53 32.26 -0.60
CA TRP A 682 -18.97 32.70 -1.91
C TRP A 682 -19.12 31.55 -2.91
N LEU A 683 -18.11 30.67 -3.03
CA LEU A 683 -18.18 29.47 -3.87
C LEU A 683 -19.37 28.58 -3.51
N ARG A 684 -19.68 28.45 -2.20
CA ARG A 684 -20.89 27.77 -1.74
C ARG A 684 -22.16 28.45 -2.23
N GLY A 685 -22.27 29.77 -2.03
CA GLY A 685 -23.42 30.54 -2.51
C GLY A 685 -23.63 30.42 -4.02
N TRP A 686 -22.54 30.38 -4.80
CA TRP A 686 -22.62 30.12 -6.24
C TRP A 686 -23.12 28.71 -6.55
N CYS A 687 -22.57 27.67 -5.90
CA CYS A 687 -23.01 26.28 -6.10
C CYS A 687 -24.48 26.09 -5.71
N ASP A 688 -24.92 26.67 -4.59
CA ASP A 688 -26.32 26.67 -4.16
C ASP A 688 -27.22 27.35 -5.20
N GLY A 689 -26.81 28.52 -5.69
CA GLY A 689 -27.54 29.24 -6.73
C GLY A 689 -27.56 28.50 -8.07
N ALA A 690 -26.50 27.76 -8.41
CA ALA A 690 -26.46 26.88 -9.58
C ALA A 690 -27.38 25.67 -9.41
N ALA A 691 -27.40 25.08 -8.22
CA ALA A 691 -28.27 23.94 -7.90
C ALA A 691 -29.75 24.32 -7.93
N ASP A 692 -30.12 25.54 -7.52
CA ASP A 692 -31.49 26.06 -7.62
C ASP A 692 -31.95 26.23 -9.09
N ARG A 693 -31.02 26.29 -10.06
CA ARG A 693 -31.32 26.35 -11.50
C ARG A 693 -31.44 24.98 -12.18
N PHE A 694 -31.07 23.90 -11.49
CA PHE A 694 -31.14 22.56 -12.07
C PHE A 694 -32.59 22.14 -12.32
N ASP A 695 -32.86 21.79 -13.58
CA ASP A 695 -34.13 21.24 -14.01
C ASP A 695 -33.94 19.78 -14.44
N ALA A 696 -34.41 18.87 -13.57
CA ALA A 696 -34.35 17.44 -13.83
C ALA A 696 -35.22 17.03 -15.03
N ALA A 697 -36.30 17.75 -15.33
CA ALA A 697 -37.15 17.47 -16.49
C ALA A 697 -36.52 17.96 -17.80
N ALA A 698 -35.60 18.93 -17.74
CA ALA A 698 -34.82 19.38 -18.90
C ALA A 698 -33.52 18.58 -19.10
N GLY A 699 -33.07 17.81 -18.10
CA GLY A 699 -31.83 17.03 -18.16
C GLY A 699 -30.54 17.87 -18.13
N ARG A 700 -30.62 19.13 -17.67
CA ARG A 700 -29.49 20.06 -17.58
C ARG A 700 -29.03 20.18 -16.14
N LEU A 701 -28.17 19.24 -15.74
CA LEU A 701 -27.81 18.99 -14.33
C LEU A 701 -26.32 19.21 -14.02
N LEU A 702 -25.66 20.06 -14.82
CA LEU A 702 -24.26 20.44 -14.68
C LEU A 702 -24.11 21.95 -14.92
N ALA A 703 -23.30 22.62 -14.11
CA ALA A 703 -22.94 24.02 -14.27
C ALA A 703 -21.45 24.23 -13.98
N ALA A 704 -20.82 25.16 -14.68
CA ALA A 704 -19.41 25.48 -14.54
C ALA A 704 -19.20 26.98 -14.27
N GLY A 705 -18.23 27.29 -13.42
CA GLY A 705 -17.84 28.66 -13.09
C GLY A 705 -16.33 28.80 -13.08
N LEU A 706 -15.82 29.87 -13.69
CA LEU A 706 -14.41 30.20 -13.70
C LEU A 706 -14.24 31.61 -13.12
N PHE A 707 -13.56 31.68 -11.99
CA PHE A 707 -13.54 32.86 -11.15
C PHE A 707 -12.15 33.45 -11.08
N THR A 708 -12.06 34.78 -11.24
CA THR A 708 -10.81 35.51 -11.09
C THR A 708 -10.87 36.31 -9.80
N LEU A 709 -9.93 36.04 -8.89
CA LEU A 709 -9.80 36.74 -7.61
C LEU A 709 -9.12 38.10 -7.80
N PRO A 710 -9.26 39.05 -6.84
CA PRO A 710 -8.57 40.34 -6.91
C PRO A 710 -7.03 40.21 -6.95
N SER A 711 -6.48 39.09 -6.45
CA SER A 711 -5.06 38.74 -6.53
C SER A 711 -4.60 38.37 -7.95
N GLY A 712 -5.53 38.14 -8.88
CA GLY A 712 -5.26 37.57 -10.22
C GLY A 712 -5.28 36.04 -10.24
N GLU A 713 -5.38 35.38 -9.09
CA GLU A 713 -5.54 33.92 -8.99
C GLU A 713 -6.89 33.48 -9.57
N ARG A 714 -6.94 32.26 -10.13
CA ARG A 714 -8.17 31.71 -10.73
C ARG A 714 -8.67 30.48 -9.98
N LEU A 715 -9.99 30.38 -9.87
CA LEU A 715 -10.68 29.23 -9.27
C LEU A 715 -11.65 28.62 -10.29
N LEU A 716 -11.66 27.31 -10.42
CA LEU A 716 -12.62 26.55 -11.22
C LEU A 716 -13.63 25.88 -10.29
N ALA A 717 -14.92 26.00 -10.59
CA ALA A 717 -15.97 25.26 -9.92
C ALA A 717 -16.86 24.51 -10.92
N LEU A 718 -17.21 23.28 -10.59
CA LEU A 718 -18.26 22.50 -11.23
C LEU A 718 -19.32 22.16 -10.20
N CYS A 719 -20.58 22.43 -10.51
CA CYS A 719 -21.72 21.98 -9.73
C CYS A 719 -22.46 20.92 -10.55
N VAL A 720 -22.70 19.74 -9.98
CA VAL A 720 -23.36 18.62 -10.68
C VAL A 720 -24.46 18.02 -9.79
N HIS A 721 -25.61 17.64 -10.35
CA HIS A 721 -26.66 17.00 -9.56
C HIS A 721 -26.38 15.51 -9.29
N HIS A 722 -26.75 15.02 -8.11
CA HIS A 722 -26.51 13.64 -7.68
C HIS A 722 -27.38 12.59 -8.41
N LEU A 723 -28.32 13.05 -9.25
CA LEU A 723 -29.11 12.21 -10.16
C LEU A 723 -28.30 11.74 -11.36
N VAL A 724 -27.17 12.39 -11.66
CA VAL A 724 -26.33 12.09 -12.82
C VAL A 724 -24.89 11.76 -12.46
N LEU A 725 -24.47 12.02 -11.22
CA LEU A 725 -23.11 11.77 -10.76
C LEU A 725 -23.08 11.37 -9.28
N ASP A 726 -22.08 10.61 -8.87
CA ASP A 726 -21.74 10.34 -7.47
C ASP A 726 -20.27 10.66 -7.18
N GLY A 727 -19.89 10.62 -5.90
CA GLY A 727 -18.51 10.92 -5.48
C GLY A 727 -17.46 9.97 -6.08
N GLU A 728 -17.79 8.69 -6.23
CA GLU A 728 -16.93 7.67 -6.83
C GLU A 728 -16.70 7.91 -8.35
N SER A 729 -17.61 8.62 -9.01
CA SER A 729 -17.49 8.99 -10.42
C SER A 729 -16.63 10.24 -10.66
N VAL A 730 -16.26 11.00 -9.62
CA VAL A 730 -15.52 12.26 -9.79
C VAL A 730 -14.14 12.07 -10.43
N PRO A 731 -13.31 11.07 -10.04
CA PRO A 731 -12.03 10.83 -10.73
C PRO A 731 -12.21 10.48 -12.21
N LEU A 732 -13.28 9.73 -12.54
CA LEU A 732 -13.62 9.39 -13.93
C LEU A 732 -14.08 10.64 -14.71
N LEU A 733 -14.90 11.50 -14.11
CA LEU A 733 -15.31 12.78 -14.67
C LEU A 733 -14.10 13.64 -15.02
N LEU A 734 -13.14 13.78 -14.09
CA LEU A 734 -11.92 14.57 -14.29
C LEU A 734 -11.05 13.99 -15.39
N ARG A 735 -10.83 12.67 -15.40
CA ARG A 735 -10.08 11.98 -16.46
C ARG A 735 -10.70 12.24 -17.84
N GLU A 736 -12.02 12.11 -17.95
CA GLU A 736 -12.75 12.33 -19.19
C GLU A 736 -12.75 13.81 -19.60
N LEU A 737 -12.88 14.74 -18.65
CA LEU A 737 -12.78 16.18 -18.91
C LEU A 737 -11.38 16.56 -19.42
N THR A 738 -10.31 16.03 -18.82
CA THR A 738 -8.93 16.24 -19.30
C THR A 738 -8.75 15.71 -20.72
N SER A 739 -9.28 14.52 -21.02
CA SER A 739 -9.27 13.96 -22.37
C SER A 739 -10.02 14.84 -23.37
N CYS A 740 -11.22 15.33 -23.01
CA CYS A 740 -12.00 16.21 -23.87
C CYS A 740 -11.30 17.55 -24.11
N TYR A 741 -10.69 18.13 -23.07
CA TYR A 741 -9.94 19.38 -23.17
C TYR A 741 -8.72 19.22 -24.07
N GLN A 742 -7.98 18.12 -23.98
CA GLN A 742 -6.86 17.82 -24.89
C GLN A 742 -7.33 17.74 -26.34
N GLN A 743 -8.40 16.97 -26.60
CA GLN A 743 -8.95 16.75 -27.94
C GLN A 743 -9.40 18.04 -28.63
N VAL A 744 -9.96 19.00 -27.88
CA VAL A 744 -10.40 20.29 -28.44
C VAL A 744 -9.23 21.18 -28.88
N GLY A 745 -8.06 21.06 -28.25
CA GLY A 745 -6.93 21.97 -28.54
C GLY A 745 -5.88 21.42 -29.50
N GLU A 746 -6.02 20.20 -30.00
CA GLU A 746 -5.20 19.69 -31.09
C GLU A 746 -5.89 19.96 -32.42
N ASP A 747 -5.22 20.63 -33.35
CA ASP A 747 -5.66 20.88 -34.73
C ASP A 747 -5.58 19.58 -35.59
N ARG A 748 -6.02 18.45 -35.02
CA ARG A 748 -5.95 17.13 -35.66
C ARG A 748 -7.27 16.79 -36.32
N ALA A 749 -7.22 16.79 -37.66
CA ALA A 749 -8.27 16.38 -38.59
C ALA A 749 -8.63 14.88 -38.56
N GLN A 750 -8.36 14.15 -37.47
CA GLN A 750 -8.79 12.75 -37.33
C GLN A 750 -9.37 12.52 -35.93
N PRO A 751 -10.70 12.31 -35.82
CA PRO A 751 -11.28 11.84 -34.58
C PRO A 751 -10.68 10.48 -34.24
N ALA A 752 -10.16 10.31 -33.01
CA ALA A 752 -9.82 8.99 -32.51
C ALA A 752 -11.04 8.07 -32.66
N GLU A 753 -10.84 6.82 -33.10
CA GLU A 753 -11.94 5.88 -33.26
C GLU A 753 -12.78 5.83 -31.97
N PRO A 754 -14.13 5.85 -32.07
CA PRO A 754 -14.98 5.86 -30.90
C PRO A 754 -14.80 4.55 -30.13
N VAL A 755 -14.04 4.61 -29.03
CA VAL A 755 -14.03 3.53 -28.04
C VAL A 755 -15.47 3.35 -27.57
N GLN A 756 -16.09 2.21 -27.90
CA GLN A 756 -17.43 1.86 -27.43
C GLN A 756 -17.40 1.79 -25.90
N ARG A 757 -17.98 2.81 -25.26
CA ARG A 757 -18.14 2.89 -23.81
C ARG A 757 -19.55 2.48 -23.43
N ARG A 758 -19.67 1.60 -22.42
CA ARG A 758 -20.96 1.28 -21.80
C ARG A 758 -21.56 2.54 -21.17
N GLN A 759 -22.87 2.69 -21.30
CA GLN A 759 -23.62 3.82 -20.79
C GLN A 759 -24.41 3.45 -19.52
N TYR A 760 -24.78 4.46 -18.73
CA TYR A 760 -25.54 4.23 -17.48
C TYR A 760 -26.87 3.50 -17.70
N ARG A 761 -27.56 3.76 -18.82
CA ARG A 761 -28.80 3.05 -19.17
C ARG A 761 -28.60 1.54 -19.28
N GLU A 762 -27.44 1.10 -19.76
CA GLU A 762 -27.13 -0.31 -19.96
C GLU A 762 -26.92 -1.01 -18.61
N LEU A 763 -26.28 -0.33 -17.66
CA LEU A 763 -26.13 -0.80 -16.28
C LEU A 763 -27.51 -0.97 -15.60
N VAL A 764 -28.37 0.05 -15.71
CA VAL A 764 -29.72 0.01 -15.12
C VAL A 764 -30.55 -1.13 -15.71
N ARG A 765 -30.48 -1.35 -17.04
CA ARG A 765 -31.17 -2.48 -17.68
C ARG A 765 -30.63 -3.82 -17.20
N ALA A 766 -29.31 -3.98 -17.13
CA ALA A 766 -28.67 -5.21 -16.66
C ALA A 766 -29.11 -5.61 -15.23
N GLN A 767 -29.31 -4.62 -14.35
CA GLN A 767 -29.81 -4.86 -12.98
C GLN A 767 -31.29 -5.28 -12.93
N GLN A 768 -32.09 -4.93 -13.93
CA GLN A 768 -33.54 -5.16 -13.95
C GLN A 768 -33.97 -6.45 -14.67
N VAL A 769 -33.04 -7.15 -15.33
CA VAL A 769 -33.35 -8.36 -16.12
C VAL A 769 -32.45 -9.54 -15.72
N GLY A 770 -32.82 -10.74 -16.16
CA GLY A 770 -31.99 -11.94 -16.05
C GLY A 770 -31.48 -12.22 -14.63
N ALA A 771 -30.19 -12.56 -14.53
CA ALA A 771 -29.51 -12.87 -13.27
C ALA A 771 -29.49 -11.69 -12.29
N GLY A 772 -29.34 -10.45 -12.77
CA GLY A 772 -29.32 -9.25 -11.92
C GLY A 772 -30.61 -9.08 -11.12
N ARG A 773 -31.77 -9.30 -11.76
CA ARG A 773 -33.08 -9.26 -11.09
C ARG A 773 -33.26 -10.40 -10.09
N VAL A 774 -32.80 -11.60 -10.43
CA VAL A 774 -32.91 -12.79 -9.56
C VAL A 774 -32.10 -12.58 -8.28
N GLN A 775 -30.84 -12.15 -8.42
CA GLN A 775 -29.96 -11.85 -7.29
C GLN A 775 -30.53 -10.74 -6.41
N ALA A 776 -30.95 -9.62 -7.02
CA ALA A 776 -31.55 -8.52 -6.27
C ALA A 776 -32.81 -8.96 -5.51
N THR A 777 -33.60 -9.88 -6.06
CA THR A 777 -34.79 -10.42 -5.38
C THR A 777 -34.43 -11.30 -4.18
N ALA A 778 -33.40 -12.15 -4.31
CA ALA A 778 -32.91 -12.96 -3.20
C ALA A 778 -32.32 -12.09 -2.08
N ASP A 779 -31.50 -11.10 -2.43
CA ASP A 779 -30.92 -10.15 -1.50
C ASP A 779 -32.01 -9.33 -0.79
N LEU A 780 -33.09 -8.95 -1.49
CA LEU A 780 -34.22 -8.25 -0.89
C LEU A 780 -34.95 -9.09 0.19
N VAL A 781 -35.00 -10.42 0.03
CA VAL A 781 -35.55 -11.31 1.07
C VAL A 781 -34.62 -11.33 2.27
N TYR A 782 -33.33 -11.53 2.05
CA TYR A 782 -32.31 -11.48 3.11
C TYR A 782 -32.41 -10.18 3.92
N TRP A 783 -32.44 -9.02 3.26
CA TRP A 783 -32.51 -7.73 3.95
C TRP A 783 -33.82 -7.52 4.72
N ALA A 784 -34.94 -8.03 4.19
CA ALA A 784 -36.20 -7.99 4.90
C ALA A 784 -36.13 -8.77 6.22
N ASP A 785 -35.45 -9.92 6.22
CA ASP A 785 -35.26 -10.75 7.41
C ASP A 785 -34.25 -10.11 8.38
N GLN A 786 -33.12 -9.61 7.89
CA GLN A 786 -32.08 -8.99 8.73
C GLN A 786 -32.54 -7.72 9.43
N LEU A 787 -33.36 -6.90 8.77
CA LEU A 787 -33.89 -5.66 9.33
C LEU A 787 -35.25 -5.84 9.99
N ALA A 788 -35.80 -7.07 10.04
CA ALA A 788 -37.00 -7.37 10.78
C ALA A 788 -36.82 -6.97 12.26
N GLY A 789 -37.73 -6.14 12.76
CA GLY A 789 -37.69 -5.61 14.12
C GLY A 789 -36.50 -4.71 14.44
N ALA A 790 -35.71 -4.28 13.45
CA ALA A 790 -34.67 -3.28 13.66
C ALA A 790 -35.28 -1.90 13.90
N PRO A 791 -34.69 -1.06 14.77
CA PRO A 791 -35.13 0.31 14.91
C PRO A 791 -34.86 1.07 13.61
N SER A 792 -35.85 1.82 13.14
CA SER A 792 -35.73 2.61 11.92
C SER A 792 -35.01 3.95 12.13
N THR A 793 -34.74 4.36 13.37
CA THR A 793 -34.10 5.65 13.68
C THR A 793 -33.21 5.54 14.91
N LEU A 794 -32.17 6.38 14.97
CA LEU A 794 -31.34 6.52 16.16
C LEU A 794 -32.07 7.33 17.24
N GLY A 795 -32.00 6.86 18.49
CA GLY A 795 -32.60 7.47 19.68
C GLY A 795 -31.93 8.77 20.15
N LEU A 796 -31.34 9.54 19.24
CA LEU A 796 -30.71 10.83 19.50
C LEU A 796 -31.72 11.96 19.27
N ASN A 797 -31.78 12.94 20.16
CA ASN A 797 -32.66 14.09 20.04
C ASN A 797 -31.85 15.38 20.23
N GLY A 798 -31.91 16.26 19.22
CA GLY A 798 -31.21 17.54 19.23
C GLY A 798 -32.14 18.74 19.48
N ALA A 799 -31.72 19.91 19.01
CA ALA A 799 -32.46 21.15 19.06
C ALA A 799 -33.73 21.14 18.18
N ALA A 800 -34.59 22.15 18.31
CA ALA A 800 -35.81 22.25 17.49
C ALA A 800 -35.53 22.54 15.99
N THR A 801 -34.32 22.97 15.64
CA THR A 801 -33.91 23.33 14.27
C THR A 801 -33.04 22.23 13.65
N LEU A 802 -33.09 22.05 12.33
CA LEU A 802 -32.24 21.12 11.56
C LEU A 802 -31.06 21.84 10.90
N ALA A 803 -30.41 22.77 11.60
CA ALA A 803 -29.26 23.49 11.06
C ALA A 803 -28.06 22.53 10.90
N PRO A 804 -27.33 22.57 9.78
CA PRO A 804 -26.16 21.73 9.60
C PRO A 804 -24.97 22.26 10.40
N GLY A 805 -24.05 21.37 10.76
CA GLY A 805 -22.77 21.68 11.40
C GLY A 805 -21.77 20.54 11.24
N SER A 806 -20.50 20.80 11.52
CA SER A 806 -19.44 19.81 11.48
C SER A 806 -18.38 20.05 12.55
N THR A 807 -17.69 18.99 12.94
CA THR A 807 -16.54 19.01 13.86
C THR A 807 -15.54 17.94 13.46
N ALA A 808 -14.25 18.25 13.56
CA ALA A 808 -13.19 17.27 13.34
C ALA A 808 -13.12 16.22 14.47
N LEU A 809 -12.72 15.00 14.12
CA LEU A 809 -12.35 13.96 15.07
C LEU A 809 -10.87 14.16 15.48
N PRO A 810 -10.54 14.22 16.78
CA PRO A 810 -9.15 14.36 17.25
C PRO A 810 -8.38 13.03 17.13
N LEU A 811 -8.13 12.58 15.90
CA LEU A 811 -7.39 11.35 15.60
C LEU A 811 -5.88 11.55 15.81
N ALA A 812 -5.20 10.53 16.33
CA ALA A 812 -3.75 10.51 16.45
C ALA A 812 -3.08 10.48 15.06
N SER A 813 -1.93 11.15 14.91
CA SER A 813 -1.22 11.22 13.63
C SER A 813 -0.72 9.85 13.14
N ASP A 814 -0.44 8.95 14.08
CA ASP A 814 0.02 7.57 13.88
C ASP A 814 -1.12 6.54 13.90
N LEU A 815 -2.39 6.97 13.89
CA LEU A 815 -3.55 6.09 14.08
C LEU A 815 -3.57 4.92 13.09
N ALA A 816 -3.20 5.14 11.82
CA ALA A 816 -3.14 4.06 10.83
C ALA A 816 -2.20 2.93 11.27
N GLN A 817 -1.01 3.27 11.80
CA GLN A 817 -0.03 2.32 12.32
C GLN A 817 -0.53 1.63 13.60
N ARG A 818 -1.18 2.38 14.51
CA ARG A 818 -1.76 1.83 15.74
C ARG A 818 -2.87 0.82 15.51
N LEU A 819 -3.59 0.93 14.38
CA LEU A 819 -4.65 -0.02 14.03
C LEU A 819 -4.14 -1.30 13.36
N LEU A 820 -2.92 -1.34 12.82
CA LEU A 820 -2.37 -2.54 12.15
C LEU A 820 -2.39 -3.79 13.04
N PRO A 821 -1.90 -3.75 14.29
CA PRO A 821 -1.95 -4.90 15.19
C PRO A 821 -3.39 -5.36 15.47
N VAL A 822 -4.33 -4.42 15.62
CA VAL A 822 -5.76 -4.71 15.84
C VAL A 822 -6.35 -5.46 14.64
N GLN A 823 -6.05 -5.01 13.43
CA GLN A 823 -6.49 -5.66 12.19
C GLN A 823 -5.98 -7.09 12.08
N GLN A 824 -4.70 -7.31 12.40
CA GLN A 824 -4.05 -8.63 12.34
C GLN A 824 -4.62 -9.58 13.41
N GLN A 825 -4.71 -9.12 14.66
CA GLN A 825 -5.19 -9.91 15.78
C GLN A 825 -6.63 -10.41 15.57
N TRP A 826 -7.51 -9.53 15.08
CA TRP A 826 -8.94 -9.80 14.97
C TRP A 826 -9.43 -10.12 13.55
N ARG A 827 -8.50 -10.24 12.58
CA ARG A 827 -8.78 -10.48 11.16
C ARG A 827 -9.85 -9.54 10.59
N ALA A 828 -9.74 -8.27 10.98
CA ALA A 828 -10.70 -7.22 10.64
C ALA A 828 -10.04 -6.14 9.77
N SER A 829 -10.80 -5.54 8.85
CA SER A 829 -10.31 -4.41 8.06
C SER A 829 -10.33 -3.11 8.88
N GLN A 830 -9.56 -2.10 8.48
CA GLN A 830 -9.65 -0.75 9.06
C GLN A 830 -11.08 -0.20 9.04
N PHE A 831 -11.84 -0.50 7.98
CA PHE A 831 -13.25 -0.14 7.89
C PHE A 831 -14.07 -0.79 9.03
N MET A 832 -13.89 -2.08 9.29
CA MET A 832 -14.60 -2.79 10.36
C MET A 832 -14.25 -2.22 11.75
N VAL A 833 -12.99 -1.83 11.97
CA VAL A 833 -12.57 -1.18 13.22
C VAL A 833 -13.24 0.19 13.39
N LYS A 834 -13.26 1.02 12.32
CA LYS A 834 -13.96 2.32 12.30
C LYS A 834 -15.47 2.17 12.53
N ALA A 835 -16.09 1.21 11.84
CA ALA A 835 -17.50 0.88 12.01
C ALA A 835 -17.82 0.42 13.44
N THR A 836 -16.94 -0.36 14.05
CA THR A 836 -17.07 -0.80 15.45
C THR A 836 -16.96 0.36 16.41
N ALA A 837 -15.98 1.26 16.24
CA ALA A 837 -15.82 2.44 17.07
C ALA A 837 -17.04 3.38 16.99
N LEU A 838 -17.58 3.59 15.78
CA LEU A 838 -18.81 4.34 15.57
C LEU A 838 -20.00 3.66 16.25
N ALA A 839 -20.21 2.36 16.03
CA ALA A 839 -21.30 1.61 16.64
C ALA A 839 -21.24 1.65 18.17
N ALA A 840 -20.06 1.47 18.75
CA ALA A 840 -19.83 1.54 20.19
C ALA A 840 -20.21 2.92 20.75
N ALA A 841 -19.77 4.01 20.12
CA ALA A 841 -20.15 5.36 20.51
C ALA A 841 -21.66 5.58 20.39
N LEU A 842 -22.28 5.16 19.28
CA LEU A 842 -23.73 5.32 19.08
C LEU A 842 -24.56 4.53 20.09
N HIS A 843 -24.16 3.32 20.49
CA HIS A 843 -24.83 2.55 21.54
C HIS A 843 -24.84 3.29 22.87
N ARG A 844 -23.71 3.91 23.23
CA ARG A 844 -23.56 4.67 24.48
C ARG A 844 -24.38 5.96 24.47
N TRP A 845 -24.38 6.68 23.35
CA TRP A 845 -25.10 7.94 23.20
C TRP A 845 -26.61 7.79 23.08
N SER A 846 -27.06 6.78 22.32
CA SER A 846 -28.49 6.54 22.11
C SER A 846 -29.12 5.75 23.26
N GLY A 847 -28.32 5.04 24.06
CA GLY A 847 -28.80 4.07 25.05
C GLY A 847 -29.48 2.85 24.42
N GLN A 848 -29.47 2.71 23.09
CA GLN A 848 -30.10 1.59 22.40
C GLN A 848 -29.20 0.36 22.43
N HIS A 849 -29.76 -0.81 22.68
CA HIS A 849 -29.04 -2.10 22.58
C HIS A 849 -29.02 -2.68 21.16
N ASP A 850 -29.76 -2.07 20.23
CA ASP A 850 -29.90 -2.46 18.83
C ASP A 850 -29.98 -1.17 18.04
N LEU A 851 -29.15 -0.99 17.02
CA LEU A 851 -29.14 0.19 16.17
C LEU A 851 -28.68 -0.16 14.76
N THR A 852 -28.91 0.75 13.82
CA THR A 852 -28.45 0.63 12.44
C THR A 852 -27.76 1.90 11.97
N PHE A 853 -26.79 1.75 11.08
CA PHE A 853 -26.19 2.86 10.34
C PHE A 853 -25.86 2.42 8.91
N GLY A 854 -25.84 3.38 8.00
CA GLY A 854 -25.62 3.13 6.58
C GLY A 854 -24.16 3.25 6.19
N VAL A 855 -23.80 2.52 5.14
CA VAL A 855 -22.48 2.54 4.50
C VAL A 855 -22.71 2.65 3.00
N PRO A 856 -22.17 3.67 2.32
CA PRO A 856 -22.27 3.76 0.88
C PRO A 856 -21.36 2.70 0.23
N VAL A 857 -21.86 2.06 -0.82
CA VAL A 857 -21.12 1.07 -1.62
C VAL A 857 -21.29 1.37 -3.10
N ALA A 858 -20.29 1.04 -3.91
CA ALA A 858 -20.35 1.15 -5.35
C ALA A 858 -21.11 -0.07 -5.90
N ASN A 859 -22.17 0.19 -6.65
CA ASN A 859 -23.01 -0.81 -7.31
C ASN A 859 -22.75 -0.84 -8.82
N ARG A 860 -21.48 -0.70 -9.19
CA ARG A 860 -20.98 -1.05 -10.52
C ARG A 860 -20.84 -2.57 -10.47
N ALA A 861 -21.68 -3.31 -11.19
CA ALA A 861 -21.79 -4.76 -11.12
C ALA A 861 -20.52 -5.53 -11.59
N GLY A 862 -19.34 -4.93 -11.49
CA GLY A 862 -18.07 -5.41 -12.01
C GLY A 862 -18.02 -5.43 -13.54
N GLY A 863 -16.81 -5.40 -14.08
CA GLY A 863 -16.52 -5.84 -15.44
C GLY A 863 -16.78 -4.74 -16.46
N ALA A 864 -17.78 -4.95 -17.31
CA ALA A 864 -18.06 -4.03 -18.43
C ALA A 864 -18.51 -2.63 -17.99
N PHE A 865 -18.97 -2.46 -16.73
CA PHE A 865 -19.57 -1.21 -16.25
C PHE A 865 -18.67 -0.36 -15.34
N ASP A 866 -17.41 -0.75 -15.12
CA ASP A 866 -16.53 -0.03 -14.19
C ASP A 866 -16.23 1.41 -14.63
N GLU A 867 -16.19 1.65 -15.95
CA GLU A 867 -15.97 2.98 -16.54
C GLU A 867 -17.25 3.74 -16.90
N VAL A 868 -18.42 3.31 -16.40
CA VAL A 868 -19.69 4.03 -16.63
C VAL A 868 -19.73 5.31 -15.80
N LEU A 869 -19.90 6.46 -16.44
CA LEU A 869 -20.20 7.68 -15.71
C LEU A 869 -21.68 7.64 -15.25
N GLY A 870 -21.95 7.84 -13.95
CA GLY A 870 -23.31 7.89 -13.42
C GLY A 870 -23.42 7.62 -11.91
N PRO A 871 -24.59 7.82 -11.30
CA PRO A 871 -24.79 7.59 -9.87
C PRO A 871 -24.95 6.08 -9.60
N CYS A 872 -23.82 5.43 -9.38
CA CYS A 872 -23.72 4.00 -9.16
C CYS A 872 -23.68 3.64 -7.67
N LEU A 873 -23.83 4.60 -6.75
CA LEU A 873 -23.90 4.30 -5.32
C LEU A 873 -25.17 3.53 -4.93
N ASN A 874 -25.00 2.54 -4.07
CA ASN A 874 -26.05 1.95 -3.24
C ASN A 874 -25.69 2.14 -1.75
N THR A 875 -26.64 1.86 -0.85
CA THR A 875 -26.41 1.93 0.60
C THR A 875 -26.67 0.57 1.22
N VAL A 876 -25.71 0.02 1.95
CA VAL A 876 -25.91 -1.16 2.81
C VAL A 876 -26.12 -0.73 4.25
N VAL A 877 -26.93 -1.48 4.99
CA VAL A 877 -27.23 -1.19 6.39
C VAL A 877 -26.41 -2.14 7.27
N LEU A 878 -25.63 -1.59 8.19
CA LEU A 878 -25.02 -2.37 9.26
C LEU A 878 -25.90 -2.27 10.51
N ARG A 879 -26.43 -3.42 10.95
CA ARG A 879 -27.17 -3.56 12.20
C ARG A 879 -26.19 -4.01 13.29
N SER A 880 -26.14 -3.26 14.39
CA SER A 880 -25.28 -3.56 15.52
C SER A 880 -26.12 -3.81 16.78
N ARG A 881 -25.75 -4.85 17.53
CA ARG A 881 -26.39 -5.22 18.79
C ARG A 881 -25.35 -5.25 19.90
N CYS A 882 -25.65 -4.57 21.00
CA CYS A 882 -24.77 -4.47 22.15
C CYS A 882 -25.55 -4.69 23.45
N THR A 883 -25.17 -5.72 24.21
CA THR A 883 -25.71 -5.99 25.54
C THR A 883 -24.74 -5.46 26.62
N PRO A 884 -25.15 -5.36 27.90
CA PRO A 884 -24.27 -4.86 28.96
C PRO A 884 -22.94 -5.60 29.14
N GLY A 885 -22.86 -6.87 28.75
CA GLY A 885 -21.63 -7.67 28.83
C GLY A 885 -20.76 -7.65 27.57
N THR A 886 -21.25 -7.08 26.45
CA THR A 886 -20.55 -7.13 25.16
C THR A 886 -19.27 -6.29 25.21
N THR A 887 -18.11 -6.92 24.98
CA THR A 887 -16.83 -6.21 24.92
C THR A 887 -16.61 -5.55 23.56
N LEU A 888 -15.67 -4.60 23.48
CA LEU A 888 -15.33 -3.93 22.22
C LEU A 888 -14.79 -4.93 21.17
N ALA A 889 -14.01 -5.92 21.59
CA ALA A 889 -13.52 -7.00 20.73
C ALA A 889 -14.65 -7.94 20.25
N GLU A 890 -15.61 -8.26 21.10
CA GLU A 890 -16.80 -9.02 20.70
C GLU A 890 -17.65 -8.24 19.70
N LEU A 891 -17.83 -6.94 19.92
CA LEU A 891 -18.50 -6.06 18.97
C LEU A 891 -17.75 -5.99 17.64
N LEU A 892 -16.41 -5.99 17.64
CA LEU A 892 -15.60 -6.04 16.42
C LEU A 892 -15.83 -7.34 15.65
N ARG A 893 -15.82 -8.50 16.33
CA ARG A 893 -16.11 -9.78 15.68
C ARG A 893 -17.51 -9.81 15.07
N ALA A 894 -18.52 -9.33 15.80
CA ALA A 894 -19.90 -9.26 15.31
C ALA A 894 -20.05 -8.28 14.14
N THR A 895 -19.39 -7.12 14.22
CA THR A 895 -19.37 -6.12 13.15
C THR A 895 -18.68 -6.67 11.90
N ARG A 896 -17.59 -7.46 12.06
CA ARG A 896 -16.93 -8.15 10.95
C ARG A 896 -17.88 -9.10 10.23
N GLU A 897 -18.54 -10.02 10.95
CA GLU A 897 -19.50 -10.96 10.35
C GLU A 897 -20.65 -10.20 9.66
N SER A 898 -21.25 -9.23 10.36
CA SER A 898 -22.38 -8.45 9.82
C SER A 898 -21.99 -7.64 8.58
N ALA A 899 -20.77 -7.08 8.56
CA ALA A 899 -20.26 -6.35 7.40
C ALA A 899 -20.03 -7.30 6.21
N ILE A 900 -19.45 -8.47 6.43
CA ILE A 900 -19.26 -9.49 5.37
C ILE A 900 -20.62 -9.82 4.74
N GLU A 901 -21.60 -10.22 5.54
CA GLU A 901 -22.93 -10.60 5.04
C GLU A 901 -23.64 -9.43 4.36
N ALA A 902 -23.55 -8.22 4.92
CA ALA A 902 -24.10 -7.01 4.30
C ALA A 902 -23.52 -6.74 2.90
N PHE A 903 -22.23 -6.99 2.69
CA PHE A 903 -21.59 -6.81 1.38
C PHE A 903 -21.91 -7.95 0.40
N GLU A 904 -22.25 -9.16 0.83
CA GLU A 904 -22.77 -10.22 -0.06
C GLU A 904 -24.07 -9.81 -0.74
N HIS A 905 -24.94 -9.17 0.04
CA HIS A 905 -26.30 -8.86 -0.38
C HIS A 905 -26.45 -7.40 -0.86
N GLN A 906 -25.35 -6.75 -1.23
CA GLN A 906 -25.37 -5.32 -1.59
C GLN A 906 -26.06 -5.01 -2.92
N SER A 907 -26.45 -6.03 -3.69
CA SER A 907 -27.12 -5.83 -4.98
C SER A 907 -28.57 -5.39 -4.82
N ALA A 908 -29.19 -5.66 -3.65
CA ALA A 908 -30.51 -5.16 -3.32
C ALA A 908 -30.53 -3.63 -3.23
N PRO A 909 -31.37 -2.93 -4.03
CA PRO A 909 -31.52 -1.50 -3.90
C PRO A 909 -32.08 -1.13 -2.52
N PHE A 910 -31.37 -0.26 -1.81
CA PHE A 910 -31.78 0.17 -0.46
C PHE A 910 -33.22 0.67 -0.41
N ASP A 911 -33.65 1.46 -1.40
CA ASP A 911 -35.00 2.00 -1.48
C ASP A 911 -36.08 0.92 -1.59
N GLU A 912 -35.79 -0.21 -2.23
CA GLU A 912 -36.70 -1.36 -2.30
C GLU A 912 -36.79 -2.10 -0.96
N VAL A 913 -35.67 -2.20 -0.22
CA VAL A 913 -35.65 -2.74 1.15
C VAL A 913 -36.56 -1.89 2.06
N VAL A 914 -36.38 -0.57 2.04
CA VAL A 914 -37.19 0.38 2.83
C VAL A 914 -38.67 0.30 2.40
N ARG A 915 -38.96 0.24 1.10
CA ARG A 915 -40.32 0.15 0.57
C ARG A 915 -41.03 -1.14 1.00
N ARG A 916 -40.31 -2.26 1.05
CA ARG A 916 -40.82 -3.56 1.50
C ARG A 916 -41.12 -3.57 2.99
N LEU A 917 -40.22 -3.01 3.81
CA LEU A 917 -40.34 -2.98 5.27
C LEU A 917 -41.34 -1.93 5.80
N ARG A 918 -41.62 -0.88 5.01
CA ARG A 918 -42.56 0.20 5.34
C ARG A 918 -42.35 0.78 6.76
N PRO A 919 -41.12 1.20 7.11
CA PRO A 919 -40.85 1.80 8.41
C PRO A 919 -41.60 3.15 8.57
N ALA A 920 -41.79 3.57 9.81
CA ALA A 920 -42.31 4.91 10.10
C ALA A 920 -41.35 5.97 9.54
N ARG A 921 -41.89 7.00 8.87
CA ARG A 921 -41.12 8.08 8.27
C ARG A 921 -41.28 9.36 9.07
N SER A 922 -40.18 10.07 9.27
CA SER A 922 -40.12 11.35 9.97
C SER A 922 -39.33 12.34 9.12
N ALA A 923 -39.75 13.61 9.09
CA ALA A 923 -39.04 14.64 8.36
C ALA A 923 -37.60 14.80 8.90
N GLY A 924 -36.63 14.92 7.98
CA GLY A 924 -35.22 15.08 8.32
C GLY A 924 -34.51 13.82 8.83
N ARG A 925 -35.16 12.66 8.78
CA ARG A 925 -34.61 11.34 9.15
C ARG A 925 -34.76 10.35 8.02
N THR A 926 -33.79 9.46 7.90
CA THR A 926 -33.76 8.45 6.84
C THR A 926 -33.80 7.07 7.49
N PRO A 927 -34.90 6.30 7.30
CA PRO A 927 -35.06 5.01 7.98
C PRO A 927 -33.83 4.11 7.85
N TYR A 928 -33.40 3.52 8.96
CA TYR A 928 -32.22 2.65 9.11
C TYR A 928 -30.84 3.32 8.90
N VAL A 929 -30.77 4.49 8.28
CA VAL A 929 -29.53 5.18 7.91
C VAL A 929 -29.51 6.63 8.42
N ASP A 930 -30.05 6.85 9.62
CA ASP A 930 -29.96 8.14 10.34
C ASP A 930 -28.51 8.58 10.59
N CYS A 931 -27.58 7.62 10.61
CA CYS A 931 -26.15 7.84 10.60
C CYS A 931 -25.51 7.13 9.40
N MET A 932 -24.55 7.80 8.76
CA MET A 932 -23.72 7.26 7.67
C MET A 932 -22.26 7.20 8.08
N LEU A 933 -21.58 6.13 7.68
CA LEU A 933 -20.13 5.99 7.74
C LEU A 933 -19.54 6.04 6.33
N ASN A 934 -18.87 7.15 6.01
CA ASN A 934 -18.14 7.33 4.77
C ASN A 934 -16.66 7.00 4.99
N ASN A 935 -16.13 6.07 4.20
CA ASN A 935 -14.72 5.70 4.22
C ASN A 935 -14.16 5.87 2.81
N VAL A 936 -13.81 7.10 2.45
CA VAL A 936 -13.48 7.52 1.08
C VAL A 936 -12.08 8.14 1.08
N SER A 937 -11.28 7.85 0.07
CA SER A 937 -10.06 8.62 -0.21
C SER A 937 -10.43 9.85 -1.03
N ILE A 938 -10.72 10.98 -0.39
CA ILE A 938 -11.03 12.25 -1.08
C ILE A 938 -9.74 12.97 -1.52
N ALA A 939 -8.56 12.37 -1.30
CA ALA A 939 -7.26 13.00 -1.57
C ALA A 939 -6.94 13.22 -3.06
N ASP A 940 -7.68 12.58 -3.99
CA ASP A 940 -7.22 12.41 -5.39
C ASP A 940 -7.94 13.28 -6.43
N TRP A 941 -8.63 14.37 -6.05
CA TRP A 941 -9.32 15.23 -7.02
C TRP A 941 -8.43 16.34 -7.61
N SER A 942 -7.14 16.37 -7.29
CA SER A 942 -6.17 17.26 -7.94
C SER A 942 -5.63 16.65 -9.24
N GLY A 943 -5.24 17.48 -10.21
CA GLY A 943 -4.79 16.98 -11.51
C GLY A 943 -4.33 18.10 -12.44
N THR A 944 -4.35 17.83 -13.75
CA THR A 944 -4.03 18.81 -14.78
C THR A 944 -5.13 18.89 -15.84
N LEU A 945 -5.36 20.11 -16.32
CA LEU A 945 -6.26 20.40 -17.43
C LEU A 945 -5.50 21.22 -18.47
N GLY A 946 -4.92 20.51 -19.45
CA GLY A 946 -3.91 21.11 -20.34
C GLY A 946 -2.64 21.45 -19.58
N ALA A 947 -2.18 22.71 -19.67
CA ALA A 947 -1.02 23.21 -18.94
C ALA A 947 -1.37 23.71 -17.52
N ALA A 948 -2.66 23.89 -17.20
CA ALA A 948 -3.09 24.33 -15.89
C ALA A 948 -3.07 23.16 -14.89
N ARG A 949 -2.47 23.40 -13.72
CA ARG A 949 -2.56 22.50 -12.56
C ARG A 949 -3.81 22.86 -11.77
N LEU A 950 -4.62 21.86 -11.46
CA LEU A 950 -5.81 21.96 -10.63
C LEU A 950 -5.50 21.39 -9.25
N THR A 951 -5.56 22.24 -8.23
CA THR A 951 -5.38 21.86 -6.83
C THR A 951 -6.73 21.91 -6.12
N SER A 952 -7.24 20.77 -5.64
CA SER A 952 -8.57 20.70 -5.01
C SER A 952 -8.69 21.61 -3.78
N LEU A 953 -9.84 22.28 -3.66
CA LEU A 953 -10.22 23.11 -2.51
C LEU A 953 -11.33 22.45 -1.66
N ASP A 954 -11.81 21.26 -2.07
CA ASP A 954 -13.03 20.66 -1.54
C ASP A 954 -12.92 20.15 -0.10
N HIS A 955 -11.71 20.02 0.44
CA HIS A 955 -11.49 19.68 1.85
C HIS A 955 -12.17 20.66 2.82
N ASP A 956 -12.46 21.90 2.40
CA ASP A 956 -13.02 22.94 3.27
C ASP A 956 -14.50 23.30 2.98
N LEU A 957 -15.09 22.78 1.89
CA LEU A 957 -16.43 23.16 1.44
C LEU A 957 -17.52 22.16 1.78
N GLN A 958 -17.19 20.87 1.94
CA GLN A 958 -18.18 19.82 2.21
C GLN A 958 -18.70 19.81 3.65
N ASP A 959 -17.95 20.38 4.60
CA ASP A 959 -18.18 20.17 6.03
C ASP A 959 -19.41 20.89 6.61
N GLU A 960 -19.85 22.05 6.11
CA GLU A 960 -20.81 22.86 6.85
C GLU A 960 -22.29 22.72 6.43
N THR A 961 -22.61 22.26 5.21
CA THR A 961 -23.98 22.40 4.66
C THR A 961 -24.52 21.24 3.81
N THR A 962 -23.67 20.29 3.39
CA THR A 962 -24.07 19.20 2.47
C THR A 962 -24.53 17.92 3.17
N ASN A 963 -24.66 17.92 4.50
CA ASN A 963 -25.01 16.72 5.26
C ASN A 963 -26.46 16.27 4.97
N LYS A 964 -26.59 15.28 4.09
CA LYS A 964 -27.86 14.68 3.65
C LYS A 964 -28.53 13.86 4.76
N PHE A 965 -27.73 13.35 5.70
CA PHE A 965 -28.19 12.47 6.77
C PHE A 965 -28.16 13.19 8.13
N GLY A 966 -28.75 12.56 9.16
CA GLY A 966 -28.78 13.12 10.51
C GLY A 966 -27.37 13.29 11.08
N LEU A 967 -26.55 12.25 10.90
CA LEU A 967 -25.12 12.22 11.23
C LEU A 967 -24.35 11.58 10.07
N THR A 968 -23.18 12.12 9.73
CA THR A 968 -22.26 11.52 8.78
C THR A 968 -20.85 11.58 9.36
N VAL A 969 -20.21 10.42 9.52
CA VAL A 969 -18.80 10.32 9.89
C VAL A 969 -18.00 9.99 8.66
N THR A 970 -17.04 10.83 8.32
CA THR A 970 -16.18 10.66 7.15
C THR A 970 -14.74 10.48 7.60
N PHE A 971 -14.06 9.45 7.09
CA PHE A 971 -12.62 9.24 7.26
C PHE A 971 -11.90 9.39 5.92
N ASN A 972 -10.86 10.25 5.89
CA ASN A 972 -10.06 10.56 4.71
C ASN A 972 -8.57 10.33 4.99
N ALA A 973 -7.82 9.75 4.06
CA ALA A 973 -6.35 9.72 4.11
C ALA A 973 -5.75 11.01 3.54
N ARG A 974 -4.58 11.45 4.01
CA ARG A 974 -3.76 12.54 3.44
C ARG A 974 -2.40 12.04 2.98
N GLU A 975 -1.67 12.90 2.24
CA GLU A 975 -0.22 12.78 2.03
C GLU A 975 0.49 12.44 3.35
N GLU A 976 1.54 11.62 3.29
CA GLU A 976 2.30 11.11 4.46
C GLU A 976 1.56 10.05 5.32
N GLY A 977 0.38 9.57 4.91
CA GLY A 977 -0.30 8.42 5.55
C GLY A 977 -1.14 8.77 6.79
N ARG A 978 -1.37 10.06 7.05
CA ARG A 978 -2.21 10.53 8.16
C ARG A 978 -3.70 10.34 7.88
N LEU A 979 -4.44 9.82 8.86
CA LEU A 979 -5.90 9.70 8.79
C LEU A 979 -6.58 10.93 9.42
N LEU A 980 -7.50 11.55 8.69
CA LEU A 980 -8.40 12.58 9.19
C LEU A 980 -9.82 12.03 9.32
N GLY A 981 -10.56 12.54 10.30
CA GLY A 981 -11.96 12.20 10.50
C GLY A 981 -12.78 13.46 10.74
N THR A 982 -13.99 13.48 10.20
CA THR A 982 -14.95 14.57 10.44
C THR A 982 -16.34 14.00 10.75
N LEU A 983 -17.04 14.61 11.71
CA LEU A 983 -18.44 14.35 12.03
C LEU A 983 -19.27 15.55 11.58
N ALA A 984 -20.07 15.35 10.53
CA ALA A 984 -21.13 16.27 10.13
C ALA A 984 -22.45 15.87 10.82
N TYR A 985 -23.22 16.85 11.27
CA TYR A 985 -24.46 16.62 12.02
C TYR A 985 -25.54 17.64 11.65
N ARG A 986 -26.80 17.29 11.91
CA ARG A 986 -27.93 18.22 11.92
C ARG A 986 -28.29 18.53 13.36
N SER A 987 -28.45 19.81 13.70
CA SER A 987 -28.67 20.26 15.07
C SER A 987 -29.90 19.65 15.72
N GLY A 988 -30.89 19.21 14.94
CA GLY A 988 -32.11 18.56 15.43
C GLY A 988 -31.98 17.08 15.73
N ILE A 989 -30.86 16.47 15.34
CA ILE A 989 -30.46 15.12 15.73
C ILE A 989 -29.45 15.19 16.88
N LEU A 990 -28.49 16.10 16.78
CA LEU A 990 -27.43 16.27 17.78
C LEU A 990 -27.04 17.74 17.91
N ALA A 991 -27.09 18.31 19.12
CA ALA A 991 -26.68 19.69 19.36
C ALA A 991 -25.16 19.89 19.17
N ALA A 992 -24.72 21.10 18.83
CA ALA A 992 -23.31 21.37 18.49
C ALA A 992 -22.30 20.96 19.58
N GLY A 993 -22.59 21.27 20.85
CA GLY A 993 -21.73 20.88 21.97
C GLY A 993 -21.67 19.35 22.17
N ALA A 994 -22.76 18.64 21.89
CA ALA A 994 -22.84 17.19 21.94
C ALA A 994 -22.11 16.52 20.75
N ALA A 995 -22.12 17.14 19.57
CA ALA A 995 -21.39 16.66 18.41
C ALA A 995 -19.87 16.62 18.65
N GLY A 996 -19.31 17.66 19.29
CA GLY A 996 -17.89 17.68 19.67
C GLY A 996 -17.52 16.54 20.62
N GLN A 997 -18.39 16.23 21.58
CA GLN A 997 -18.18 15.12 22.52
C GLN A 997 -18.27 13.75 21.83
N LEU A 998 -19.27 13.54 20.97
CA LEU A 998 -19.39 12.30 20.19
C LEU A 998 -18.16 12.10 19.27
N ALA A 999 -17.67 13.16 18.63
CA ALA A 999 -16.47 13.10 17.80
C ALA A 999 -15.21 12.74 18.61
N ALA A 1000 -15.05 13.33 19.80
CA ALA A 1000 -13.97 12.99 20.72
C ALA A 1000 -14.06 11.53 21.21
N GLU A 1001 -15.26 11.02 21.44
CA GLU A 1001 -15.50 9.64 21.85
C GLU A 1001 -15.16 8.62 20.76
N VAL A 1002 -15.61 8.85 19.52
CA VAL A 1002 -15.23 8.01 18.37
C VAL A 1002 -13.72 8.01 18.18
N ALA A 1003 -13.07 9.18 18.28
CA ALA A 1003 -11.62 9.29 18.19
C ALA A 1003 -10.90 8.59 19.35
N GLY A 1004 -11.40 8.70 20.59
CA GLY A 1004 -10.84 8.05 21.77
C GLY A 1004 -10.87 6.52 21.64
N LEU A 1005 -11.99 5.96 21.17
CA LEU A 1005 -12.13 4.54 20.87
C LEU A 1005 -11.15 4.06 19.80
N LEU A 1006 -10.92 4.87 18.76
CA LEU A 1006 -9.96 4.53 17.69
C LEU A 1006 -8.51 4.62 18.15
N ASN A 1007 -8.16 5.73 18.80
CA ASN A 1007 -6.80 5.96 19.30
C ASN A 1007 -6.40 4.86 20.30
N HIS A 1008 -7.31 4.43 21.17
CA HIS A 1008 -7.00 3.47 22.25
C HIS A 1008 -7.62 2.08 22.05
N PHE A 1009 -7.95 1.70 20.81
CA PHE A 1009 -8.75 0.50 20.53
C PHE A 1009 -8.20 -0.77 21.19
N GLN A 1010 -6.90 -1.01 21.08
CA GLN A 1010 -6.25 -2.21 21.64
C GLN A 1010 -6.32 -2.28 23.17
N GLN A 1011 -6.24 -1.14 23.86
CA GLN A 1011 -6.31 -1.04 25.32
C GLN A 1011 -7.74 -1.23 25.84
N LEU A 1012 -8.73 -0.85 25.02
CA LEU A 1012 -10.15 -0.91 25.35
C LEU A 1012 -10.82 -2.21 24.89
N ALA A 1013 -10.11 -3.06 24.13
CA ALA A 1013 -10.67 -4.23 23.43
C ALA A 1013 -11.47 -5.17 24.34
N ASP A 1014 -10.97 -5.45 25.54
CA ASP A 1014 -11.59 -6.40 26.48
C ASP A 1014 -12.61 -5.76 27.43
N GLN A 1015 -12.84 -4.45 27.33
CA GLN A 1015 -13.77 -3.74 28.21
C GLN A 1015 -15.21 -3.74 27.66
N PRO A 1016 -16.24 -3.82 28.52
CA PRO A 1016 -17.63 -3.76 28.08
C PRO A 1016 -17.99 -2.39 27.50
N VAL A 1017 -18.59 -2.39 26.31
CA VAL A 1017 -18.85 -1.17 25.50
C VAL A 1017 -19.64 -0.12 26.28
N LEU A 1018 -20.71 -0.54 26.96
CA LEU A 1018 -21.60 0.38 27.69
C LEU A 1018 -20.96 0.98 28.96
N SER A 1019 -19.84 0.43 29.44
CA SER A 1019 -19.10 0.94 30.61
C SER A 1019 -17.76 1.60 30.29
N LEU A 1020 -17.37 1.66 29.01
CA LEU A 1020 -16.12 2.31 28.58
C LEU A 1020 -16.03 3.77 29.08
N ASP A 1021 -14.82 4.24 29.37
CA ASP A 1021 -14.52 5.67 29.39
C ASP A 1021 -13.42 5.95 28.35
N PRO A 1022 -13.81 6.24 27.10
CA PRO A 1022 -12.86 6.47 26.02
C PRO A 1022 -12.17 7.84 26.10
N THR A 1023 -12.56 8.68 27.07
CA THR A 1023 -11.99 10.03 27.30
C THR A 1023 -11.09 10.11 28.54
N ALA A 1024 -11.09 9.07 29.38
CA ALA A 1024 -10.18 8.97 30.51
C ALA A 1024 -8.74 8.86 29.99
N ASN A 1025 -7.92 9.82 30.39
CA ASN A 1025 -6.49 9.86 30.07
C ASN A 1025 -5.80 8.62 30.65
N THR A 1026 -5.58 7.57 29.85
CA THR A 1026 -4.85 6.36 30.27
C THR A 1026 -3.35 6.67 30.31
N GLY A 1027 -2.93 7.41 31.35
CA GLY A 1027 -1.53 7.46 31.75
C GLY A 1027 -1.07 6.08 32.25
N PRO A 1028 0.25 5.80 32.24
CA PRO A 1028 0.77 4.51 32.70
C PRO A 1028 0.38 4.29 34.16
N SER A 1029 -0.32 3.17 34.40
CA SER A 1029 -0.72 2.70 35.73
C SER A 1029 0.52 2.51 36.62
N ARG A 1030 0.73 3.44 37.58
CA ARG A 1030 1.67 3.21 38.67
C ARG A 1030 1.18 2.04 39.51
N SER A 1031 1.87 0.91 39.38
CA SER A 1031 1.80 -0.24 40.28
C SER A 1031 1.90 0.23 41.74
N THR A 1032 0.81 0.12 42.49
CA THR A 1032 0.81 0.20 43.94
C THR A 1032 1.47 -1.06 44.49
N GLY A 1033 2.70 -0.92 44.99
CA GLY A 1033 3.37 -1.96 45.77
C GLY A 1033 2.65 -2.29 47.08
N PRO A 1034 2.87 -3.46 47.67
CA PRO A 1034 2.11 -3.94 48.83
C PRO A 1034 2.56 -3.21 50.10
N THR A 1035 1.65 -2.45 50.71
CA THR A 1035 1.88 -1.85 52.03
C THR A 1035 1.76 -2.92 53.11
N GLY A 1036 2.90 -3.26 53.70
CA GLY A 1036 3.00 -4.03 54.93
C GLY A 1036 2.46 -3.26 56.13
N SER A 1037 1.64 -3.96 56.91
CA SER A 1037 1.13 -3.59 58.24
C SER A 1037 2.25 -3.17 59.20
N THR A 1038 2.08 -2.03 59.89
CA THR A 1038 2.11 -1.99 61.37
C THR A 1038 1.33 -0.78 61.88
N ASP A 1039 0.57 -1.08 62.93
CA ASP A 1039 -0.48 -0.36 63.64
C ASP A 1039 0.10 0.72 64.61
N PRO A 1040 -0.65 1.29 65.58
CA PRO A 1040 -1.20 2.65 65.53
C PRO A 1040 -0.69 3.54 66.68
N THR A 1041 -0.94 4.84 66.60
CA THR A 1041 -1.19 5.82 67.69
C THR A 1041 -1.17 7.19 67.01
N GLY A 1042 -2.19 8.03 67.04
CA GLY A 1042 -2.92 8.49 68.19
C GLY A 1042 -3.01 10.02 68.06
N ASN A 1043 -4.25 10.51 68.11
CA ASN A 1043 -4.64 11.78 68.72
C ASN A 1043 -4.87 13.04 67.85
N SER A 1044 -6.11 13.53 67.99
CA SER A 1044 -6.58 14.93 68.05
C SER A 1044 -6.46 15.86 66.83
N GLY A 1045 -7.62 16.29 66.31
CA GLY A 1045 -7.79 17.45 65.39
C GLY A 1045 -7.58 18.81 66.09
N PRO A 1046 -8.28 19.91 65.72
CA PRO A 1046 -9.22 20.11 64.60
C PRO A 1046 -8.98 21.43 63.79
N THR A 1047 -9.76 21.59 62.71
CA THR A 1047 -10.30 22.87 62.14
C THR A 1047 -9.37 24.06 61.86
N LYS A 1048 -9.37 24.53 60.60
CA LYS A 1048 -9.94 25.84 60.20
C LYS A 1048 -9.82 26.09 58.68
N THR A 1049 -10.95 26.56 58.13
CA THR A 1049 -11.11 27.66 57.15
C THR A 1049 -9.86 28.53 56.96
N THR A 1050 -9.52 29.10 55.79
CA THR A 1050 -10.28 30.09 55.00
C THR A 1050 -9.45 30.47 53.76
N GLU A 1051 -10.13 30.82 52.67
CA GLU A 1051 -9.87 31.96 51.76
C GLU A 1051 -8.52 32.14 51.02
N THR A 1052 -8.66 32.10 49.69
CA THR A 1052 -8.13 33.05 48.67
C THR A 1052 -6.68 33.54 48.75
N SER A 1053 -5.89 33.19 47.74
CA SER A 1053 -5.58 34.05 46.59
C SER A 1053 -5.03 33.22 45.43
#